data_AF-A0A811UYT4-F1
#
_entry.id   AF-A0A811UYT4-F1
#
_cell.length_a   1.000
_cell.length_b   1.000
_cell.length_c   1.000
_cell.angle_alpha   90.00
_cell.angle_beta   90.00
_cell.angle_gamma   90.00
#
_symmetry.space_group_name_H-M   'P 1'
#
loop_
_entity.id
_entity.type
_entity.pdbx_description
1 polymer ?
#
loop_
_entity_poly.entity_id
_entity_poly.type
_entity_poly.pdbx_seq_one_letter_code
_entity_poly.pdbx_strand_id
1 'polypeptide(L)'
;MYIVHDTLLSETTTDDQHWPPELILLREKFTAKSQLKIAQLQIKHEEEMSRLKLEYEKQLNRKNKRHSTFDSARDLEQIISDRDNLRELCKSFRNVLAKLAQCMVNCEDDMNNTLMQEVQRLVGGHNRTLDEQTAAEVDLNNSQLNASPNSNKQTRCLPDLHNLLELVEDPSLVDFVSNKSSDLQDDFDLRECLERLNAEALYLLQLSEELHKRQRCRLSSLSSGLEKIDSCCECDSDGEKIANNNLPTYKEHIKHQQDQLLNSLPPDLNRLRADIAMRNNDELFSTPGGNASELNFQVHELKNRLVKSETDRVKLQEELEHTIKRNAELGEELQVLRDQLSQLNSLNHTDYAEGYGHGSLRSPPRASGSERSSTSFTQLQEKARNILSSPTQQQPNNDATVVLLQMIEDFCREGDKVVECGKKDREDLQLQIDAADKQLKATRHFLEEQAAEREQERDEFLREIERLKAQLRDKEKERSTYENASKEAEHLETQIRELNQKLNEANAKPSIDKIFVLREIITELETQVETKALNEHVLGEKNKQLEDYINAQTRSNETLQHEVQSLKLEIGESYQERIRFLEEKLQNMRPSAEQSMVLDQVVEQLRDIENNLDQKTKNLESIHHSISSNANSATEDVSVNGARPAPNSLPAAATGTLDNLHTTPGSPMHPSPRQHSLTMEGVQRIADKVAKHTRVEEAAVKRIRDLEMQVTQMRDSCVLTSHSAVSDLLRTQREQQFFGNSCGICLPSVNTKEAMPNIRA
;
A
#
# COMPACT_ATOMS: atom_id res chain seq x y z
N MET A 1 7.18 37.62 39.55
CA MET A 1 5.87 37.68 40.23
C MET A 1 5.45 36.34 40.84
N TYR A 2 5.70 35.19 40.18
CA TYR A 2 5.35 33.87 40.74
C TYR A 2 6.06 33.51 42.06
N ILE A 3 7.34 33.87 42.24
CA ILE A 3 8.14 33.49 43.43
C ILE A 3 7.59 34.08 44.75
N VAL A 4 6.83 35.19 44.71
CA VAL A 4 6.26 35.82 45.92
C VAL A 4 4.98 35.10 46.40
N HIS A 5 4.35 34.30 45.53
CA HIS A 5 3.06 33.68 45.84
C HIS A 5 3.21 32.39 46.65
N ASP A 6 4.27 31.60 46.43
CA ASP A 6 4.50 30.36 47.17
C ASP A 6 4.90 30.63 48.62
N THR A 7 5.74 31.63 48.88
CA THR A 7 6.16 32.00 50.24
C THR A 7 4.98 32.41 51.12
N LEU A 8 3.98 33.10 50.56
CA LEU A 8 2.78 33.55 51.28
C LEU A 8 1.75 32.43 51.54
N LEU A 9 1.88 31.26 50.90
CA LEU A 9 1.01 30.10 51.12
C LEU A 9 1.65 29.01 51.99
N SER A 10 2.98 28.95 52.05
CA SER A 10 3.71 27.95 52.85
C SER A 10 3.84 28.28 54.34
N GLU A 11 3.60 29.53 54.76
CA GLU A 11 3.97 30.03 56.10
C GLU A 11 2.81 30.09 57.12
N THR A 12 1.88 29.12 57.09
CA THR A 12 0.74 29.10 58.06
C THR A 12 0.19 27.69 58.34
N THR A 13 0.87 26.88 59.17
CA THR A 13 0.24 25.68 59.77
C THR A 13 0.73 25.34 61.19
N THR A 14 1.70 26.07 61.76
CA THR A 14 2.37 25.68 63.02
C THR A 14 2.12 26.60 64.22
N ASP A 15 1.42 27.73 64.06
CA ASP A 15 1.17 28.69 65.16
C ASP A 15 -0.26 29.29 65.19
N ASP A 16 -1.25 28.53 64.72
CA ASP A 16 -2.66 28.95 64.77
C ASP A 16 -3.29 28.81 66.19
N GLN A 17 -2.55 28.30 67.20
CA GLN A 17 -3.05 28.15 68.58
C GLN A 17 -3.13 29.46 69.38
N HIS A 18 -2.52 30.54 68.90
CA HIS A 18 -2.45 31.83 69.62
C HIS A 18 -3.42 32.90 69.10
N TRP A 19 -4.19 32.62 68.03
CA TRP A 19 -5.06 33.61 67.39
C TRP A 19 -6.54 33.46 67.78
N PRO A 20 -7.26 34.58 68.03
CA PRO A 20 -8.71 34.57 68.24
C PRO A 20 -9.48 33.88 67.08
N PRO A 21 -10.47 33.02 67.37
CA PRO A 21 -11.23 32.29 66.35
C PRO A 21 -11.86 33.18 65.27
N GLU A 22 -12.25 34.41 65.63
CA GLU A 22 -12.86 35.38 64.72
C GLU A 22 -11.89 35.85 63.63
N LEU A 23 -10.58 35.94 63.94
CA LEU A 23 -9.55 36.32 62.97
C LEU A 23 -9.22 35.16 62.03
N ILE A 24 -9.23 33.92 62.53
CA ILE A 24 -9.06 32.71 61.72
C ILE A 24 -10.23 32.60 60.72
N LEU A 25 -11.47 32.73 61.18
CA LEU A 25 -12.67 32.76 60.33
C LEU A 25 -12.63 33.89 59.29
N LEU A 26 -12.12 35.07 59.64
CA LEU A 26 -12.00 36.19 58.71
C LEU A 26 -10.93 35.93 57.65
N ARG A 27 -9.78 35.37 58.05
CA ARG A 27 -8.70 34.91 57.17
C ARG A 27 -9.23 33.87 56.19
N GLU A 28 -9.85 32.80 56.67
CA GLU A 28 -10.45 31.74 55.85
C GLU A 28 -11.46 32.30 54.85
N LYS A 29 -12.35 33.19 55.30
CA LYS A 29 -13.36 33.83 54.42
C LYS A 29 -12.72 34.73 53.36
N PHE A 30 -11.63 35.44 53.68
CA PHE A 30 -10.91 36.26 52.70
C PHE A 30 -10.14 35.39 51.70
N THR A 31 -9.46 34.34 52.18
CA THR A 31 -8.76 33.34 51.36
C THR A 31 -9.72 32.63 50.42
N ALA A 32 -10.85 32.12 50.92
CA ALA A 32 -11.88 31.46 50.10
C ALA A 32 -12.47 32.41 49.05
N LYS A 33 -12.71 33.69 49.40
CA LYS A 33 -13.18 34.71 48.44
C LYS A 33 -12.12 35.01 47.37
N SER A 34 -10.84 35.05 47.74
CA SER A 34 -9.72 35.24 46.81
C SER A 34 -9.57 34.05 45.87
N GLN A 35 -9.54 32.82 46.41
CA GLN A 35 -9.50 31.57 45.66
C GLN A 35 -10.68 31.44 44.69
N LEU A 36 -11.90 31.74 45.13
CA LEU A 36 -13.09 31.76 44.25
C LEU A 36 -12.93 32.77 43.12
N LYS A 37 -12.36 33.96 43.39
CA LYS A 37 -12.13 34.98 42.37
C LYS A 37 -11.05 34.55 41.36
N ILE A 38 -10.01 33.86 41.82
CA ILE A 38 -8.96 33.27 40.96
C ILE A 38 -9.57 32.19 40.08
N ALA A 39 -10.34 31.24 40.65
CA ALA A 39 -11.01 30.19 39.90
C ALA A 39 -11.97 30.74 38.83
N GLN A 40 -12.75 31.78 39.16
CA GLN A 40 -13.61 32.47 38.17
C GLN A 40 -12.83 33.13 37.03
N LEU A 41 -11.60 33.63 37.30
CA LEU A 41 -10.74 34.20 36.26
C LEU A 41 -10.09 33.10 35.41
N GLN A 42 -9.71 31.97 36.01
CA GLN A 42 -9.20 30.80 35.30
C GLN A 42 -10.25 30.22 34.32
N ILE A 43 -11.49 30.01 34.78
CA ILE A 43 -12.60 29.53 33.93
C ILE A 43 -12.82 30.49 32.74
N LYS A 44 -12.90 31.80 32.98
CA LYS A 44 -13.07 32.79 31.90
C LYS A 44 -11.90 32.82 30.92
N HIS A 45 -10.67 32.62 31.40
CA HIS A 45 -9.49 32.52 30.55
C HIS A 45 -9.54 31.26 29.67
N GLU A 46 -9.94 30.12 30.24
CA GLU A 46 -10.11 28.85 29.53
C GLU A 46 -11.22 28.92 28.47
N GLU A 47 -12.35 29.57 28.78
CA GLU A 47 -13.45 29.85 27.83
C GLU A 47 -12.95 30.72 26.65
N GLU A 48 -12.25 31.81 26.92
CA GLU A 48 -11.71 32.71 25.89
C GLU A 48 -10.63 32.03 25.03
N MET A 49 -9.73 31.25 25.65
CA MET A 49 -8.71 30.46 24.95
C MET A 49 -9.35 29.39 24.05
N SER A 50 -10.41 28.73 24.52
CA SER A 50 -11.17 27.76 23.74
C SER A 50 -11.87 28.42 22.54
N ARG A 51 -12.48 29.60 22.74
CA ARG A 51 -13.09 30.40 21.67
C ARG A 51 -12.06 30.82 20.62
N LEU A 52 -10.90 31.29 21.06
CA LEU A 52 -9.81 31.74 20.18
C LEU A 52 -9.22 30.57 19.37
N LYS A 53 -9.00 29.42 20.01
CA LYS A 53 -8.54 28.18 19.34
C LYS A 53 -9.50 27.75 18.24
N LEU A 54 -10.81 27.73 18.53
CA LEU A 54 -11.85 27.35 17.56
C LEU A 54 -11.91 28.30 16.36
N GLU A 55 -11.69 29.60 16.54
CA GLU A 55 -11.68 30.55 15.42
C GLU A 55 -10.40 30.41 14.57
N TYR A 56 -9.24 30.19 15.18
CA TYR A 56 -8.02 29.88 14.41
C TYR A 56 -8.15 28.58 13.62
N GLU A 57 -8.75 27.54 14.19
CA GLU A 57 -9.02 26.28 13.51
C GLU A 57 -9.95 26.47 12.29
N LYS A 58 -11.03 27.25 12.43
CA LYS A 58 -11.89 27.65 11.31
C LYS A 58 -11.13 28.41 10.22
N GLN A 59 -10.25 29.34 10.60
CA GLN A 59 -9.44 30.09 9.63
C GLN A 59 -8.42 29.19 8.90
N LEU A 60 -7.77 28.27 9.62
CA LEU A 60 -6.86 27.29 9.04
C LEU A 60 -7.59 26.38 8.05
N ASN A 61 -8.75 25.85 8.44
CA ASN A 61 -9.59 25.02 7.56
C ASN A 61 -10.07 25.79 6.31
N ARG A 62 -10.41 27.08 6.42
CA ARG A 62 -10.70 27.95 5.27
C ARG A 62 -9.48 28.17 4.36
N LYS A 63 -8.26 28.24 4.92
CA LYS A 63 -7.01 28.41 4.15
C LYS A 63 -6.62 27.10 3.45
N ASN A 64 -6.60 25.98 4.16
CA ASN A 64 -6.31 24.66 3.60
C ASN A 64 -7.32 24.26 2.51
N LYS A 65 -8.63 24.54 2.71
CA LYS A 65 -9.63 24.29 1.67
C LYS A 65 -9.35 25.08 0.39
N ARG A 66 -8.94 26.36 0.51
CA ARG A 66 -8.58 27.18 -0.67
C ARG A 66 -7.34 26.66 -1.38
N HIS A 67 -6.28 26.29 -0.65
CA HIS A 67 -5.09 25.70 -1.27
C HIS A 67 -5.42 24.37 -1.97
N SER A 68 -6.08 23.44 -1.27
CA SER A 68 -6.51 22.15 -1.84
C SER A 68 -7.32 22.32 -3.12
N THR A 69 -8.27 23.26 -3.18
CA THR A 69 -9.04 23.55 -4.41
C THR A 69 -8.25 24.29 -5.49
N PHE A 70 -7.16 24.98 -5.14
CA PHE A 70 -6.31 25.71 -6.08
C PHE A 70 -5.32 24.76 -6.78
N ASP A 71 -4.73 23.84 -6.02
CA ASP A 71 -3.74 22.88 -6.51
C ASP A 71 -4.42 21.78 -7.34
N SER A 72 -5.54 21.23 -6.88
CA SER A 72 -6.30 20.20 -7.61
C SER A 72 -6.95 20.68 -8.91
N ALA A 73 -7.07 22.01 -9.12
CA ALA A 73 -7.58 22.58 -10.37
C ALA A 73 -6.53 22.67 -11.50
N ARG A 74 -5.26 22.36 -11.21
CA ARG A 74 -4.14 22.53 -12.15
C ARG A 74 -3.46 21.23 -12.58
N ASP A 75 -3.88 20.10 -12.02
CA ASP A 75 -3.37 18.75 -12.32
C ASP A 75 -1.84 18.68 -12.49
N LEU A 76 -1.14 19.35 -11.58
CA LEU A 76 0.31 19.57 -11.67
C LEU A 76 1.08 18.25 -11.65
N GLU A 77 0.53 17.23 -10.98
CA GLU A 77 1.09 15.88 -10.91
C GLU A 77 1.06 15.18 -12.28
N GLN A 78 -0.04 15.32 -13.05
CA GLN A 78 -0.11 14.85 -14.43
C GLN A 78 0.89 15.60 -15.33
N ILE A 79 0.98 16.93 -15.21
CA ILE A 79 1.93 17.74 -16.00
C ILE A 79 3.39 17.37 -15.69
N ILE A 80 3.73 17.11 -14.42
CA ILE A 80 5.05 16.65 -13.99
C ILE A 80 5.33 15.23 -14.53
N SER A 81 4.35 14.33 -14.48
CA SER A 81 4.43 12.98 -15.06
C SER A 81 4.69 13.03 -16.57
N ASP A 82 3.92 13.82 -17.32
CA ASP A 82 4.07 13.96 -18.77
C ASP A 82 5.44 14.56 -19.15
N ARG A 83 5.93 15.55 -18.39
CA ARG A 83 7.27 16.13 -18.53
C ARG A 83 8.36 15.07 -18.30
N ASP A 84 8.21 14.23 -17.29
CA ASP A 84 9.22 13.23 -16.92
C ASP A 84 9.20 12.04 -17.88
N ASN A 85 8.02 11.62 -18.34
CA ASN A 85 7.85 10.64 -19.42
C ASN A 85 8.51 11.14 -20.73
N LEU A 86 8.33 12.42 -21.07
CA LEU A 86 8.99 13.03 -22.23
C LEU A 86 10.52 13.10 -22.06
N ARG A 87 11.01 13.38 -20.84
CA ARG A 87 12.45 13.37 -20.51
C ARG A 87 13.06 11.97 -20.69
N GLU A 88 12.40 10.93 -20.20
CA GLU A 88 12.83 9.53 -20.40
C GLU A 88 12.78 9.11 -21.88
N LEU A 89 11.77 9.56 -22.63
CA LEU A 89 11.71 9.34 -24.08
C LEU A 89 12.87 10.03 -24.81
N CYS A 90 13.22 11.27 -24.43
CA CYS A 90 14.39 11.98 -24.94
C CYS A 90 15.72 11.28 -24.58
N LYS A 91 15.87 10.75 -23.35
CA LYS A 91 17.04 9.90 -22.98
C LYS A 91 17.17 8.71 -23.91
N SER A 92 16.07 8.01 -24.16
CA SER A 92 16.02 6.83 -25.03
C SER A 92 16.42 7.18 -26.47
N PHE A 93 15.82 8.23 -27.06
CA PHE A 93 16.17 8.69 -28.40
C PHE A 93 17.63 9.14 -28.50
N ARG A 94 18.17 9.87 -27.52
CA ARG A 94 19.59 10.29 -27.51
C ARG A 94 20.54 9.09 -27.49
N ASN A 95 20.25 8.08 -26.67
CA ASN A 95 21.05 6.85 -26.57
C ASN A 95 21.03 6.04 -27.87
N VAL A 96 19.86 5.91 -28.51
CA VAL A 96 19.74 5.24 -29.83
C VAL A 96 20.47 6.04 -30.91
N LEU A 97 20.35 7.36 -30.92
CA LEU A 97 21.02 8.23 -31.89
C LEU A 97 22.55 8.21 -31.74
N ALA A 98 23.07 8.27 -30.51
CA ALA A 98 24.51 8.16 -30.23
C ALA A 98 25.08 6.83 -30.73
N LYS A 99 24.42 5.70 -30.41
CA LYS A 99 24.81 4.36 -30.88
C LYS A 99 24.75 4.23 -32.39
N LEU A 100 23.75 4.85 -33.04
CA LEU A 100 23.63 4.84 -34.49
C LEU A 100 24.74 5.68 -35.14
N ALA A 101 25.00 6.89 -34.64
CA ALA A 101 26.08 7.75 -35.11
C ALA A 101 27.44 7.05 -34.95
N GLN A 102 27.74 6.49 -33.77
CA GLN A 102 28.97 5.73 -33.51
C GLN A 102 29.10 4.50 -34.42
N CYS A 103 28.02 3.78 -34.70
CA CYS A 103 28.02 2.68 -35.66
C CYS A 103 28.38 3.16 -37.08
N MET A 104 27.82 4.30 -37.52
CA MET A 104 28.11 4.86 -38.84
C MET A 104 29.54 5.43 -38.94
N VAL A 105 30.08 6.04 -37.87
CA VAL A 105 31.50 6.47 -37.80
C VAL A 105 32.42 5.26 -37.91
N ASN A 106 32.17 4.18 -37.15
CA ASN A 106 32.97 2.96 -37.26
C ASN A 106 32.92 2.35 -38.68
N CYS A 107 31.76 2.38 -39.34
CA CYS A 107 31.65 1.95 -40.74
C CYS A 107 32.41 2.87 -41.72
N GLU A 108 32.42 4.18 -41.48
CA GLU A 108 33.22 5.13 -42.26
C GLU A 108 34.72 4.88 -42.08
N ASP A 109 35.18 4.66 -40.85
CA ASP A 109 36.56 4.31 -40.53
C ASP A 109 36.98 2.98 -41.16
N ASP A 110 36.15 1.93 -41.08
CA ASP A 110 36.42 0.62 -41.72
C ASP A 110 36.48 0.73 -43.26
N MET A 111 35.61 1.55 -43.86
CA MET A 111 35.65 1.85 -45.29
C MET A 111 36.90 2.64 -45.67
N ASN A 112 37.27 3.66 -44.89
CA ASN A 112 38.47 4.46 -45.11
C ASN A 112 39.74 3.62 -44.95
N ASN A 113 39.80 2.73 -43.95
CA ASN A 113 40.89 1.78 -43.74
C ASN A 113 41.02 0.79 -44.91
N THR A 114 39.90 0.26 -45.39
CA THR A 114 39.87 -0.66 -46.54
C THR A 114 40.31 0.06 -47.83
N LEU A 115 39.80 1.27 -48.07
CA LEU A 115 40.19 2.10 -49.21
C LEU A 115 41.67 2.50 -49.13
N MET A 116 42.18 2.84 -47.96
CA MET A 116 43.58 3.19 -47.76
C MET A 116 44.51 1.99 -48.00
N GLN A 117 44.14 0.79 -47.51
CA GLN A 117 44.87 -0.44 -47.84
C GLN A 117 44.87 -0.72 -49.34
N GLU A 118 43.75 -0.53 -50.03
CA GLU A 118 43.64 -0.73 -51.48
C GLU A 118 44.43 0.31 -52.29
N VAL A 119 44.39 1.58 -51.91
CA VAL A 119 45.22 2.65 -52.49
C VAL A 119 46.69 2.35 -52.26
N GLN A 120 47.09 1.94 -51.06
CA GLN A 120 48.47 1.61 -50.74
C GLN A 120 48.94 0.32 -51.43
N ARG A 121 48.02 -0.63 -51.72
CA ARG A 121 48.26 -1.81 -52.56
C ARG A 121 48.46 -1.43 -54.03
N LEU A 122 47.71 -0.46 -54.56
CA LEU A 122 47.84 0.03 -55.93
C LEU A 122 49.11 0.86 -56.12
N VAL A 123 49.44 1.75 -55.17
CA VAL A 123 50.68 2.55 -55.16
C VAL A 123 51.91 1.66 -54.92
N GLY A 124 51.84 0.74 -53.95
CA GLY A 124 52.89 -0.24 -53.68
C GLY A 124 53.09 -1.25 -54.81
N GLY A 125 52.04 -1.53 -55.60
CA GLY A 125 52.09 -2.38 -56.79
C GLY A 125 52.86 -1.75 -57.95
N HIS A 126 52.76 -0.43 -58.15
CA HIS A 126 53.50 0.28 -59.20
C HIS A 126 55.02 0.29 -58.96
N ASN A 127 55.46 0.21 -57.70
CA ASN A 127 56.88 0.27 -57.32
C ASN A 127 57.64 -1.06 -57.48
N ARG A 128 57.07 -2.07 -58.17
CA ARG A 128 57.69 -3.40 -58.35
C ARG A 128 57.90 -3.82 -59.81
N THR A 129 57.60 -2.97 -60.79
CA THR A 129 57.68 -3.34 -62.21
C THR A 129 58.20 -2.23 -63.13
N LEU A 130 59.35 -1.62 -62.80
CA LEU A 130 60.32 -1.19 -63.82
C LEU A 130 61.70 -0.91 -63.19
N ASP A 131 62.62 -1.86 -63.34
CA ASP A 131 64.05 -1.58 -63.18
C ASP A 131 64.62 -1.11 -64.54
N GLU A 132 65.63 -0.24 -64.46
CA GLU A 132 66.68 -0.07 -65.47
C GLU A 132 66.29 0.45 -66.87
N GLN A 133 66.04 1.78 -67.02
CA GLN A 133 66.92 2.67 -67.82
C GLN A 133 66.40 4.12 -67.99
N THR A 134 67.36 5.03 -68.18
CA THR A 134 67.25 6.44 -68.59
C THR A 134 66.87 7.45 -67.49
N ALA A 135 67.86 8.26 -67.11
CA ALA A 135 67.62 9.50 -66.37
C ALA A 135 66.97 10.54 -67.31
N ALA A 136 65.70 10.85 -67.07
CA ALA A 136 65.02 12.03 -67.56
C ALA A 136 63.98 12.45 -66.51
N GLU A 137 63.84 13.77 -66.31
CA GLU A 137 62.93 14.33 -65.32
C GLU A 137 61.47 13.94 -65.63
N VAL A 138 60.82 13.30 -64.66
CA VAL A 138 59.37 13.04 -64.68
C VAL A 138 58.82 13.43 -63.31
N ASP A 139 58.96 14.72 -62.99
CA ASP A 139 58.27 15.39 -61.89
C ASP A 139 56.79 15.57 -62.27
N LEU A 140 56.07 14.45 -62.39
CA LEU A 140 54.66 14.43 -62.77
C LEU A 140 53.77 14.57 -61.54
N ASN A 141 53.65 15.82 -61.11
CA ASN A 141 52.40 16.40 -60.62
C ASN A 141 51.62 15.56 -59.59
N ASN A 142 52.08 15.62 -58.34
CA ASN A 142 51.17 15.52 -57.19
C ASN A 142 50.26 16.78 -57.05
N SER A 143 50.18 17.61 -58.10
CA SER A 143 49.51 18.92 -58.16
C SER A 143 48.14 18.89 -58.85
N GLN A 144 47.61 17.72 -59.25
CA GLN A 144 46.26 17.62 -59.86
C GLN A 144 45.11 17.36 -58.88
N LEU A 145 45.35 17.30 -57.57
CA LEU A 145 44.28 17.28 -56.55
C LEU A 145 44.07 18.63 -55.83
N ASN A 146 44.98 19.59 -55.99
CA ASN A 146 44.85 20.94 -55.41
C ASN A 146 44.33 21.97 -56.44
N ALA A 147 43.29 21.59 -57.19
CA ALA A 147 42.46 22.54 -57.92
C ALA A 147 41.45 23.19 -56.96
N SER A 148 41.36 24.53 -57.03
CA SER A 148 40.53 25.41 -56.19
C SER A 148 39.12 24.87 -55.87
N PRO A 149 38.61 25.04 -54.62
CA PRO A 149 37.30 24.55 -54.21
C PRO A 149 36.18 25.44 -54.77
N ASN A 150 35.80 25.24 -56.03
CA ASN A 150 34.56 25.81 -56.57
C ASN A 150 33.86 24.84 -57.54
N SER A 151 32.56 24.69 -57.30
CA SER A 151 31.62 23.80 -58.00
C SER A 151 32.04 22.33 -58.16
N ASN A 152 31.75 21.51 -57.15
CA ASN A 152 31.28 20.15 -57.36
C ASN A 152 30.25 19.77 -56.28
N LYS A 153 28.96 19.89 -56.62
CA LYS A 153 27.84 19.38 -55.81
C LYS A 153 27.71 17.86 -55.99
N GLN A 154 28.77 17.09 -55.68
CA GLN A 154 28.77 15.66 -56.00
C GLN A 154 29.65 14.75 -55.11
N THR A 155 29.75 15.07 -53.81
CA THR A 155 30.17 14.12 -52.75
C THR A 155 29.37 14.24 -51.44
N ARG A 156 28.28 15.03 -51.40
CA ARG A 156 27.36 15.08 -50.26
C ARG A 156 26.42 13.86 -50.23
N CYS A 157 26.94 12.71 -49.81
CA CYS A 157 26.13 11.53 -49.44
C CYS A 157 26.53 10.88 -48.10
N LEU A 158 27.36 11.54 -47.30
CA LEU A 158 27.51 11.25 -45.87
C LEU A 158 27.09 12.50 -45.08
N PRO A 159 26.22 12.38 -44.06
CA PRO A 159 26.09 13.39 -43.02
C PRO A 159 27.45 13.59 -42.33
N ASP A 160 27.65 14.74 -41.70
CA ASP A 160 28.80 14.95 -40.84
C ASP A 160 28.57 14.22 -39.51
N LEU A 161 28.96 12.94 -39.48
CA LEU A 161 28.66 12.01 -38.38
C LEU A 161 29.47 12.35 -37.13
N HIS A 162 30.65 12.96 -37.28
CA HIS A 162 31.49 13.38 -36.17
C HIS A 162 30.87 14.59 -35.45
N ASN A 163 30.51 15.64 -36.19
CA ASN A 163 29.82 16.81 -35.61
C ASN A 163 28.43 16.45 -35.06
N LEU A 164 27.75 15.44 -35.64
CA LEU A 164 26.49 14.92 -35.07
C LEU A 164 26.73 14.17 -33.76
N LEU A 165 27.79 13.37 -33.65
CA LEU A 165 28.14 12.66 -32.43
C LEU A 165 28.53 13.65 -31.32
N GLU A 166 29.36 14.64 -31.63
CA GLU A 166 29.75 15.72 -30.70
C GLU A 166 28.52 16.48 -30.17
N LEU A 167 27.54 16.81 -31.03
CA LEU A 167 26.30 17.45 -30.62
C LEU A 167 25.38 16.54 -29.76
N VAL A 168 25.41 15.22 -29.99
CA VAL A 168 24.58 14.25 -29.25
C VAL A 168 25.23 13.83 -27.92
N GLU A 169 26.54 14.02 -27.80
CA GLU A 169 27.35 13.78 -26.60
C GLU A 169 27.68 15.06 -25.80
N ASP A 170 27.31 16.25 -26.28
CA ASP A 170 27.48 17.53 -25.57
C ASP A 170 27.03 17.44 -24.10
N PRO A 171 27.95 17.64 -23.13
CA PRO A 171 27.65 17.59 -21.71
C PRO A 171 26.41 18.40 -21.32
N SER A 172 26.17 19.57 -21.92
CA SER A 172 25.03 20.42 -21.56
C SER A 172 23.68 19.77 -21.89
N LEU A 173 23.60 19.10 -23.05
CA LEU A 173 22.42 18.33 -23.48
C LEU A 173 22.33 16.99 -22.74
N VAL A 174 23.46 16.36 -22.43
CA VAL A 174 23.48 15.16 -21.58
C VAL A 174 22.91 15.49 -20.21
N ASP A 175 23.35 16.56 -19.55
CA ASP A 175 22.89 16.96 -18.22
C ASP A 175 21.42 17.39 -18.22
N PHE A 176 21.01 18.22 -19.20
CA PHE A 176 19.62 18.65 -19.36
C PHE A 176 18.65 17.47 -19.49
N VAL A 177 19.05 16.42 -20.21
CA VAL A 177 18.23 15.22 -20.45
C VAL A 177 18.37 14.20 -19.31
N SER A 178 19.57 14.05 -18.72
CA SER A 178 19.90 13.02 -17.74
C SER A 178 19.41 13.36 -16.33
N ASN A 179 19.56 14.61 -15.90
CA ASN A 179 19.16 15.03 -14.56
C ASN A 179 17.66 14.80 -14.35
N LYS A 180 17.36 13.86 -13.46
CA LYS A 180 16.13 13.89 -12.69
C LYS A 180 16.24 15.12 -11.78
N SER A 181 15.18 15.91 -11.65
CA SER A 181 15.18 17.11 -10.79
C SER A 181 15.10 16.73 -9.31
N SER A 182 16.11 15.99 -8.84
CA SER A 182 16.20 15.40 -7.50
C SER A 182 17.46 15.88 -6.76
N ASP A 183 18.52 16.26 -7.49
CA ASP A 183 19.80 16.71 -6.91
C ASP A 183 20.06 18.23 -7.11
N LEU A 184 19.02 19.01 -7.46
CA LEU A 184 19.09 20.49 -7.40
C LEU A 184 18.92 21.00 -5.96
N GLN A 185 19.84 20.56 -5.10
CA GLN A 185 20.03 21.12 -3.75
C GLN A 185 21.31 21.97 -3.64
N ASP A 186 22.09 22.10 -4.72
CA ASP A 186 22.83 23.35 -4.98
C ASP A 186 21.87 24.40 -5.58
N ASP A 187 22.02 25.65 -5.13
CA ASP A 187 21.03 26.73 -5.24
C ASP A 187 20.39 26.87 -6.65
N PHE A 188 19.15 26.38 -6.81
CA PHE A 188 18.26 26.87 -7.85
C PHE A 188 17.84 28.30 -7.47
N ASP A 189 18.68 29.29 -7.82
CA ASP A 189 18.36 30.67 -7.52
C ASP A 189 17.25 31.17 -8.46
N LEU A 190 16.03 31.05 -7.96
CA LEU A 190 14.83 31.60 -8.57
C LEU A 190 14.96 33.10 -8.82
N ARG A 191 15.78 33.84 -8.04
CA ARG A 191 16.07 35.26 -8.30
C ARG A 191 16.82 35.43 -9.60
N GLU A 192 17.94 34.74 -9.80
CA GLU A 192 18.73 34.84 -11.04
C GLU A 192 17.91 34.40 -12.26
N CYS A 193 17.09 33.36 -12.14
CA CYS A 193 16.18 32.95 -13.22
C CYS A 193 15.08 33.99 -13.51
N LEU A 194 14.53 34.65 -12.49
CA LEU A 194 13.55 35.73 -12.67
C LEU A 194 14.19 37.03 -13.21
N GLU A 195 15.41 37.36 -12.77
CA GLU A 195 16.18 38.52 -13.27
C GLU A 195 16.59 38.32 -14.72
N ARG A 196 17.04 37.11 -15.09
CA ARG A 196 17.32 36.73 -16.48
C ARG A 196 16.07 36.73 -17.36
N LEU A 197 14.96 36.16 -16.89
CA LEU A 197 13.66 36.24 -17.59
C LEU A 197 13.18 37.68 -17.76
N ASN A 198 13.37 38.54 -16.76
CA ASN A 198 13.02 39.95 -16.82
C ASN A 198 13.93 40.72 -17.79
N ALA A 199 15.23 40.43 -17.82
CA ALA A 199 16.17 40.97 -18.79
C ALA A 199 15.85 40.54 -20.23
N GLU A 200 15.53 39.26 -20.45
CA GLU A 200 15.08 38.73 -21.75
C GLU A 200 13.75 39.36 -22.18
N ALA A 201 12.79 39.53 -21.27
CA ALA A 201 11.52 40.20 -21.55
C ALA A 201 11.71 41.70 -21.87
N LEU A 202 12.58 42.40 -21.14
CA LEU A 202 12.95 43.80 -21.43
C LEU A 202 13.65 43.93 -22.79
N TYR A 203 14.55 43.00 -23.14
CA TYR A 203 15.20 42.95 -24.44
C TYR A 203 14.19 42.73 -25.58
N LEU A 204 13.23 41.80 -25.42
CA LEU A 204 12.16 41.57 -26.39
C LEU A 204 11.21 42.77 -26.52
N LEU A 205 10.89 43.46 -25.41
CA LEU A 205 10.11 44.70 -25.44
C LEU A 205 10.87 45.81 -26.18
N GLN A 206 12.18 45.94 -25.97
CA GLN A 206 13.02 46.91 -26.64
C GLN A 206 13.16 46.60 -28.15
N LEU A 207 13.29 45.32 -28.52
CA LEU A 207 13.26 44.87 -29.92
C LEU A 207 11.90 45.18 -30.58
N SER A 208 10.80 44.96 -29.86
CA SER A 208 9.45 45.27 -30.32
C SER A 208 9.24 46.77 -30.49
N GLU A 209 9.74 47.59 -29.56
CA GLU A 209 9.69 49.05 -29.66
C GLU A 209 10.52 49.55 -30.85
N GLU A 210 11.70 48.97 -31.10
CA GLU A 210 12.56 49.31 -32.22
C GLU A 210 11.95 48.90 -33.57
N LEU A 211 11.32 47.72 -33.64
CA LEU A 211 10.51 47.31 -34.79
C LEU A 211 9.32 48.27 -35.00
N HIS A 212 8.62 48.68 -33.93
CA HIS A 212 7.55 49.66 -34.00
C HIS A 212 8.03 51.04 -34.45
N LYS A 213 9.21 51.50 -34.01
CA LYS A 213 9.86 52.74 -34.49
C LYS A 213 10.20 52.64 -35.97
N ARG A 214 10.85 51.55 -36.39
CA ARG A 214 11.22 51.28 -37.78
C ARG A 214 10.00 51.16 -38.71
N GLN A 215 8.89 50.63 -38.21
CA GLN A 215 7.62 50.56 -38.93
C GLN A 215 6.88 51.92 -38.94
N ARG A 216 6.95 52.72 -37.85
CA ARG A 216 6.47 54.10 -37.84
C ARG A 216 7.21 54.96 -38.85
N CYS A 217 8.55 54.94 -38.86
CA CYS A 217 9.36 55.66 -39.84
C CYS A 217 9.00 55.27 -41.29
N ARG A 218 8.82 53.98 -41.58
CA ARG A 218 8.36 53.51 -42.91
C ARG A 218 6.97 54.04 -43.29
N LEU A 219 6.04 54.16 -42.34
CA LEU A 219 4.71 54.75 -42.58
C LEU A 219 4.78 56.28 -42.74
N SER A 220 5.63 56.96 -41.97
CA SER A 220 5.90 58.40 -42.13
C SER A 220 6.45 58.74 -43.51
N SER A 221 7.39 57.94 -44.04
CA SER A 221 7.95 58.12 -45.39
C SER A 221 6.93 57.91 -46.52
N LEU A 222 5.83 57.18 -46.27
CA LEU A 222 4.77 56.94 -47.25
C LEU A 222 3.62 57.97 -47.13
N SER A 223 3.55 58.71 -46.02
CA SER A 223 2.50 59.71 -45.77
C SER A 223 2.88 61.13 -46.19
N SER A 224 4.16 61.42 -46.45
CA SER A 224 4.68 62.76 -46.77
C SER A 224 4.77 63.03 -48.29
N GLY A 225 3.85 62.45 -49.05
CA GLY A 225 3.89 62.37 -50.52
C GLY A 225 2.91 63.28 -51.28
N LEU A 226 2.44 64.39 -50.70
CA LEU A 226 1.60 65.39 -51.40
C LEU A 226 1.77 66.80 -50.81
N GLU A 227 1.96 67.75 -51.73
CA GLU A 227 1.82 69.22 -51.63
C GLU A 227 2.76 70.04 -50.72
N LYS A 228 3.60 70.84 -51.39
CA LYS A 228 4.28 72.04 -50.85
C LYS A 228 3.27 73.20 -50.69
N ILE A 229 3.48 74.07 -49.70
CA ILE A 229 3.79 75.52 -49.82
C ILE A 229 3.68 76.19 -48.43
N ASP A 230 4.67 77.04 -48.09
CA ASP A 230 4.77 78.04 -46.99
C ASP A 230 4.07 77.77 -45.62
N SER A 231 4.78 77.82 -44.49
CA SER A 231 5.40 79.06 -43.99
C SER A 231 6.44 78.78 -42.89
N CYS A 232 7.39 79.70 -42.70
CA CYS A 232 8.64 79.48 -41.96
C CYS A 232 8.52 79.47 -40.42
N CYS A 233 9.41 78.74 -39.76
CA CYS A 233 10.45 79.36 -38.92
C CYS A 233 11.64 78.39 -38.71
N GLU A 234 12.85 78.94 -38.70
CA GLU A 234 14.12 78.21 -38.73
C GLU A 234 14.62 77.84 -37.33
N CYS A 235 15.49 76.82 -37.24
CA CYS A 235 16.86 76.95 -36.72
C CYS A 235 17.57 75.58 -36.72
N ASP A 236 18.23 75.30 -37.85
CA ASP A 236 19.60 74.80 -37.97
C ASP A 236 20.14 73.75 -36.99
N SER A 237 20.49 72.59 -37.56
CA SER A 237 21.73 71.87 -37.23
C SER A 237 22.15 70.97 -38.40
N ASP A 238 22.93 71.53 -39.32
CA ASP A 238 23.89 70.77 -40.14
C ASP A 238 24.88 70.03 -39.20
N GLY A 239 25.60 68.97 -39.58
CA GLY A 239 25.74 68.28 -40.86
C GLY A 239 26.80 67.17 -40.70
N GLU A 240 26.76 66.13 -41.54
CA GLU A 240 27.52 64.89 -41.35
C GLU A 240 29.05 65.02 -41.50
N LYS A 241 29.84 64.14 -40.82
CA LYS A 241 30.77 63.18 -41.48
C LYS A 241 31.60 62.28 -40.54
N ILE A 242 31.54 60.98 -40.83
CA ILE A 242 32.61 59.96 -40.95
C ILE A 242 33.95 60.18 -40.19
N ALA A 243 34.33 59.23 -39.32
CA ALA A 243 35.64 58.53 -39.22
C ALA A 243 36.08 58.18 -37.78
N ASN A 244 36.73 57.01 -37.65
CA ASN A 244 37.31 56.42 -36.44
C ASN A 244 38.27 57.34 -35.65
N ASN A 245 38.19 57.36 -34.31
CA ASN A 245 39.20 56.78 -33.39
C ASN A 245 39.05 57.25 -31.92
N ASN A 246 39.30 56.33 -30.98
CA ASN A 246 39.86 56.52 -29.63
C ASN A 246 39.11 57.38 -28.57
N LEU A 247 38.41 56.69 -27.64
CA LEU A 247 38.53 56.72 -26.16
C LEU A 247 38.62 58.11 -25.43
N PRO A 248 37.85 58.37 -24.32
CA PRO A 248 37.82 57.44 -23.19
C PRO A 248 36.54 57.25 -22.35
N THR A 249 36.53 56.07 -21.73
CA THR A 249 35.73 55.60 -20.60
C THR A 249 35.53 56.61 -19.47
N TYR A 250 34.30 57.08 -19.30
CA TYR A 250 33.84 57.75 -18.05
C TYR A 250 32.54 57.16 -17.47
N LYS A 251 32.06 56.01 -17.99
CA LYS A 251 30.84 55.33 -17.49
C LYS A 251 31.07 53.97 -16.83
N GLU A 252 32.26 53.39 -16.96
CA GLU A 252 32.59 52.08 -16.33
C GLU A 252 33.08 52.23 -14.88
N HIS A 253 33.68 53.38 -14.53
CA HIS A 253 34.19 53.64 -13.18
C HIS A 253 33.11 53.66 -12.09
N ILE A 254 31.85 53.96 -12.42
CA ILE A 254 30.73 53.96 -11.46
C ILE A 254 30.19 52.54 -11.23
N LYS A 255 30.27 51.63 -12.22
CA LYS A 255 29.90 50.22 -12.02
C LYS A 255 30.97 49.47 -11.23
N HIS A 256 32.24 49.61 -11.63
CA HIS A 256 33.33 48.85 -11.02
C HIS A 256 33.57 49.15 -9.53
N GLN A 257 33.12 50.31 -9.04
CA GLN A 257 33.19 50.70 -7.63
C GLN A 257 31.97 50.25 -6.81
N GLN A 258 30.84 49.93 -7.46
CA GLN A 258 29.67 49.32 -6.83
C GLN A 258 29.87 47.80 -6.65
N ASP A 259 30.42 47.13 -7.67
CA ASP A 259 30.62 45.67 -7.68
C ASP A 259 31.76 45.17 -6.77
N GLN A 260 32.67 46.05 -6.32
CA GLN A 260 33.71 45.72 -5.34
C GLN A 260 33.26 45.83 -3.87
N LEU A 261 32.09 46.41 -3.58
CA LEU A 261 31.60 46.59 -2.20
C LEU A 261 30.56 45.55 -1.75
N LEU A 262 30.21 44.58 -2.62
CA LEU A 262 29.29 43.47 -2.30
C LEU A 262 30.00 42.12 -2.08
N ASN A 263 31.33 42.06 -2.16
CA ASN A 263 32.12 40.82 -1.99
C ASN A 263 32.88 40.74 -0.66
N SER A 264 32.25 41.17 0.44
CA SER A 264 32.75 40.88 1.81
C SER A 264 31.63 40.82 2.85
N LEU A 265 30.72 39.84 2.75
CA LEU A 265 29.90 39.45 3.91
C LEU A 265 30.72 38.53 4.86
N PRO A 266 30.52 38.63 6.19
CA PRO A 266 31.24 37.81 7.16
C PRO A 266 30.92 36.30 7.06
N PRO A 267 31.83 35.40 7.50
CA PRO A 267 31.61 33.94 7.44
C PRO A 267 30.44 33.39 8.26
N ASP A 268 29.83 34.17 9.15
CA ASP A 268 28.88 33.69 10.15
C ASP A 268 27.50 33.27 9.60
N LEU A 269 27.08 33.76 8.42
CA LEU A 269 25.77 33.40 7.85
C LEU A 269 25.74 32.01 7.19
N ASN A 270 26.88 31.54 6.65
CA ASN A 270 26.96 30.17 6.13
C ASN A 270 26.95 29.12 7.26
N ARG A 271 27.36 29.50 8.48
CA ARG A 271 27.31 28.60 9.65
C ARG A 271 25.88 28.34 10.12
N LEU A 272 25.03 29.36 10.17
CA LEU A 272 23.61 29.17 10.50
C LEU A 272 22.83 28.39 9.43
N ARG A 273 23.19 28.49 8.14
CA ARG A 273 22.54 27.69 7.07
C ARG A 273 22.85 26.19 7.24
N ALA A 274 24.06 25.84 7.69
CA ALA A 274 24.46 24.46 7.99
C ALA A 274 23.80 23.91 9.27
N ASP A 275 23.79 24.68 10.37
CA ASP A 275 23.22 24.24 11.66
C ASP A 275 21.69 23.98 11.59
N ILE A 276 20.98 24.65 10.68
CA ILE A 276 19.54 24.44 10.45
C ILE A 276 19.28 23.20 9.57
N ALA A 277 20.20 22.86 8.65
CA ALA A 277 20.07 21.67 7.82
C ALA A 277 20.34 20.36 8.60
N MET A 278 21.26 20.39 9.57
CA MET A 278 21.66 19.21 10.34
C MET A 278 20.70 18.83 11.48
N ARG A 279 19.78 19.71 11.88
CA ARG A 279 18.86 19.46 13.01
C ARG A 279 17.47 18.91 12.62
N ASN A 280 17.21 18.64 11.33
CA ASN A 280 15.88 18.31 10.83
C ASN A 280 15.71 16.88 10.26
N ASN A 281 16.72 16.01 10.35
CA ASN A 281 16.75 14.75 9.59
C ASN A 281 16.79 13.43 10.38
N ASP A 282 16.76 13.41 11.72
CA ASP A 282 16.90 12.15 12.47
C ASP A 282 16.09 12.05 13.78
N GLU A 283 14.75 12.14 13.71
CA GLU A 283 13.87 11.59 14.78
C GLU A 283 12.39 11.36 14.37
N LEU A 284 12.11 11.00 13.10
CA LEU A 284 10.72 10.92 12.61
C LEU A 284 9.96 9.59 12.89
N PHE A 285 10.38 8.80 13.89
CA PHE A 285 9.65 7.58 14.29
C PHE A 285 9.76 7.29 15.80
N SER A 286 8.90 7.89 16.63
CA SER A 286 8.12 7.21 17.69
C SER A 286 7.38 8.15 18.64
N THR A 287 6.05 8.03 18.67
CA THR A 287 5.06 8.32 19.75
C THR A 287 3.90 9.25 19.34
N PRO A 288 2.64 8.78 19.39
CA PRO A 288 1.47 9.61 19.16
C PRO A 288 0.91 10.14 20.50
N GLY A 289 1.06 11.43 20.79
CA GLY A 289 0.28 12.06 21.88
C GLY A 289 0.67 13.47 22.34
N GLY A 290 1.96 13.81 22.46
CA GLY A 290 2.40 15.05 23.14
C GLY A 290 2.61 16.28 22.24
N ASN A 291 2.79 16.05 20.94
CA ASN A 291 3.59 16.94 20.10
C ASN A 291 2.86 18.24 19.72
N ALA A 292 1.53 18.26 19.81
CA ALA A 292 0.70 19.41 19.43
C ALA A 292 0.80 20.59 20.40
N SER A 293 0.94 20.35 21.72
CA SER A 293 1.06 21.42 22.71
C SER A 293 2.42 22.11 22.67
N GLU A 294 3.49 21.34 22.49
CA GLU A 294 4.86 21.86 22.42
C GLU A 294 5.10 22.64 21.12
N LEU A 295 4.65 22.09 19.97
CA LEU A 295 4.68 22.81 18.70
C LEU A 295 3.89 24.12 18.77
N ASN A 296 2.75 24.14 19.47
CA ASN A 296 1.94 25.36 19.64
C ASN A 296 2.62 26.39 20.56
N PHE A 297 3.38 25.95 21.58
CA PHE A 297 4.21 26.82 22.41
C PHE A 297 5.36 27.42 21.59
N GLN A 298 6.09 26.60 20.82
CA GLN A 298 7.16 27.07 19.92
C GLN A 298 6.61 28.04 18.85
N VAL A 299 5.46 27.76 18.24
CA VAL A 299 4.80 28.67 17.30
C VAL A 299 4.36 29.98 17.97
N HIS A 300 3.93 29.95 19.23
CA HIS A 300 3.57 31.17 19.97
C HIS A 300 4.81 31.99 20.34
N GLU A 301 5.91 31.33 20.73
CA GLU A 301 7.19 32.00 20.99
C GLU A 301 7.78 32.61 19.70
N LEU A 302 7.78 31.86 18.59
CA LEU A 302 8.22 32.36 17.28
C LEU A 302 7.36 33.54 16.79
N LYS A 303 6.04 33.51 17.03
CA LYS A 303 5.16 34.67 16.78
C LYS A 303 5.53 35.87 17.63
N ASN A 304 5.81 35.70 18.93
CA ASN A 304 6.21 36.81 19.79
C ASN A 304 7.60 37.35 19.44
N ARG A 305 8.55 36.49 19.05
CA ARG A 305 9.86 36.88 18.51
C ARG A 305 9.72 37.64 17.18
N LEU A 306 8.84 37.19 16.28
CA LEU A 306 8.54 37.87 15.01
C LEU A 306 7.88 39.24 15.22
N VAL A 307 6.87 39.33 16.10
CA VAL A 307 6.23 40.61 16.45
C VAL A 307 7.25 41.58 17.06
N LYS A 308 8.13 41.10 17.96
CA LYS A 308 9.21 41.93 18.51
C LYS A 308 10.16 42.40 17.40
N SER A 309 10.64 41.48 16.56
CA SER A 309 11.53 41.81 15.44
C SER A 309 10.90 42.79 14.45
N GLU A 310 9.59 42.71 14.21
CA GLU A 310 8.87 43.64 13.35
C GLU A 310 8.72 45.02 14.02
N THR A 311 8.45 45.08 15.32
CA THR A 311 8.44 46.36 16.05
C THR A 311 9.83 47.01 16.12
N ASP A 312 10.89 46.23 16.23
CA ASP A 312 12.27 46.74 16.24
C ASP A 312 12.71 47.15 14.82
N ARG A 313 12.25 46.45 13.77
CA ARG A 313 12.40 46.87 12.36
C ARG A 313 11.71 48.22 12.10
N VAL A 314 10.50 48.43 12.62
CA VAL A 314 9.78 49.70 12.49
C VAL A 314 10.50 50.84 13.20
N LYS A 315 11.01 50.64 14.42
CA LYS A 315 11.83 51.66 15.12
C LYS A 315 13.10 52.01 14.35
N LEU A 316 13.82 51.02 13.82
CA LEU A 316 15.01 51.26 13.00
C LEU A 316 14.68 51.98 11.69
N GLN A 317 13.49 51.74 11.12
CA GLN A 317 12.98 52.50 9.98
C GLN A 317 12.73 53.97 10.35
N GLU A 318 12.12 54.24 11.51
CA GLU A 318 11.86 55.59 12.03
C GLU A 318 13.18 56.33 12.38
N GLU A 319 14.16 55.65 13.00
CA GLU A 319 15.49 56.21 13.28
C GLU A 319 16.27 56.52 11.98
N LEU A 320 16.15 55.66 10.96
CA LEU A 320 16.74 55.91 9.64
C LEU A 320 16.09 57.11 8.95
N GLU A 321 14.75 57.22 8.98
CA GLU A 321 14.03 58.36 8.40
C GLU A 321 14.37 59.67 9.13
N HIS A 322 14.45 59.64 10.46
CA HIS A 322 14.92 60.78 11.27
C HIS A 322 16.36 61.16 10.92
N THR A 323 17.25 60.19 10.72
CA THR A 323 18.66 60.42 10.34
C THR A 323 18.77 61.01 8.93
N ILE A 324 17.99 60.50 7.96
CA ILE A 324 17.92 61.05 6.60
C ILE A 324 17.44 62.49 6.64
N LYS A 325 16.39 62.79 7.42
CA LYS A 325 15.88 64.15 7.58
C LYS A 325 16.92 65.08 8.19
N ARG A 326 17.60 64.66 9.27
CA ARG A 326 18.69 65.42 9.91
C ARG A 326 19.82 65.72 8.91
N ASN A 327 20.15 64.76 8.04
CA ASN A 327 21.21 64.91 7.05
C ASN A 327 20.78 65.84 5.89
N ALA A 328 19.48 65.86 5.54
CA ALA A 328 18.92 66.85 4.61
C ALA A 328 18.94 68.28 5.21
N GLU A 329 18.55 68.44 6.48
CA GLU A 329 18.65 69.72 7.22
C GLU A 329 20.10 70.24 7.23
N LEU A 330 21.07 69.39 7.56
CA LEU A 330 22.50 69.73 7.51
C LEU A 330 22.99 70.04 6.08
N GLY A 331 22.44 69.38 5.07
CA GLY A 331 22.70 69.69 3.66
C GLY A 331 22.21 71.07 3.24
N GLU A 332 21.02 71.47 3.71
CA GLU A 332 20.47 72.82 3.52
C GLU A 332 21.30 73.87 4.28
N GLU A 333 21.68 73.61 5.55
CA GLU A 333 22.57 74.48 6.33
C GLU A 333 23.93 74.69 5.64
N LEU A 334 24.56 73.62 5.13
CA LEU A 334 25.81 73.69 4.37
C LEU A 334 25.66 74.46 3.05
N GLN A 335 24.53 74.31 2.36
CA GLN A 335 24.26 75.07 1.14
C GLN A 335 24.06 76.55 1.44
N VAL A 336 23.32 76.91 2.49
CA VAL A 336 23.16 78.31 2.95
C VAL A 336 24.50 78.91 3.35
N LEU A 337 25.36 78.18 4.08
CA LEU A 337 26.71 78.63 4.41
C LEU A 337 27.59 78.81 3.18
N ARG A 338 27.48 77.91 2.18
CA ARG A 338 28.18 78.02 0.90
C ARG A 338 27.74 79.26 0.12
N ASP A 339 26.45 79.57 0.11
CA ASP A 339 25.89 80.74 -0.56
C ASP A 339 26.28 82.04 0.16
N GLN A 340 26.31 82.05 1.50
CA GLN A 340 26.85 83.16 2.29
C GLN A 340 28.36 83.38 2.02
N LEU A 341 29.14 82.30 1.94
CA LEU A 341 30.57 82.37 1.68
C LEU A 341 30.86 82.80 0.23
N SER A 342 29.99 82.42 -0.73
CA SER A 342 30.00 82.92 -2.10
C SER A 342 29.68 84.42 -2.18
N GLN A 343 28.70 84.90 -1.40
CA GLN A 343 28.39 86.33 -1.28
C GLN A 343 29.58 87.12 -0.69
N LEU A 344 30.20 86.63 0.38
CA LEU A 344 31.42 87.23 0.95
C LEU A 344 32.61 87.19 -0.01
N ASN A 345 32.77 86.12 -0.79
CA ASN A 345 33.84 86.01 -1.77
C ASN A 345 33.62 86.94 -2.97
N SER A 346 32.37 87.12 -3.42
CA SER A 346 32.03 88.11 -4.46
C SER A 346 32.25 89.55 -3.98
N LEU A 347 32.04 89.82 -2.69
CA LEU A 347 32.34 91.13 -2.07
C LEU A 347 33.85 91.38 -1.92
N ASN A 348 34.67 90.33 -1.83
CA ASN A 348 36.14 90.42 -1.74
C ASN A 348 36.85 90.43 -3.11
N HIS A 349 36.15 90.25 -4.23
CA HIS A 349 36.80 90.18 -5.56
C HIS A 349 36.95 91.53 -6.28
N THR A 350 36.73 92.65 -5.59
CA THR A 350 37.24 93.96 -6.04
C THR A 350 38.68 94.17 -5.53
N ASP A 351 39.64 93.95 -6.43
CA ASP A 351 41.02 94.45 -6.40
C ASP A 351 41.95 94.05 -5.23
N TYR A 352 42.24 92.74 -5.09
CA TYR A 352 43.49 92.29 -4.44
C TYR A 352 44.18 91.15 -5.21
N ALA A 353 44.95 91.51 -6.24
CA ALA A 353 45.87 90.62 -6.91
C ALA A 353 47.26 90.63 -6.22
N GLU A 354 47.69 89.45 -5.79
CA GLU A 354 49.07 88.96 -5.70
C GLU A 354 50.17 89.87 -5.11
N GLY A 355 50.75 89.45 -3.97
CA GLY A 355 52.11 89.88 -3.63
C GLY A 355 52.47 89.87 -2.14
N TYR A 356 53.17 88.82 -1.71
CA TYR A 356 53.98 88.73 -0.49
C TYR A 356 53.26 88.92 0.87
N GLY A 357 53.34 87.86 1.68
CA GLY A 357 53.11 87.92 3.12
C GLY A 357 54.16 88.77 3.82
N HIS A 358 53.99 90.09 3.80
CA HIS A 358 54.31 90.93 4.93
C HIS A 358 52.98 91.37 5.52
N GLY A 359 52.52 90.62 6.52
CA GLY A 359 51.42 91.07 7.37
C GLY A 359 51.83 92.41 7.95
N SER A 360 51.22 93.48 7.43
CA SER A 360 51.50 94.84 7.89
C SER A 360 51.07 94.89 9.35
N LEU A 361 52.03 94.73 10.25
CA LEU A 361 51.96 95.28 11.60
C LEU A 361 51.89 96.79 11.41
N ARG A 362 50.67 97.25 11.13
CA ARG A 362 50.23 98.62 11.29
C ARG A 362 50.30 98.90 12.78
N SER A 363 51.52 99.16 13.24
CA SER A 363 51.79 99.78 14.51
C SER A 363 50.80 100.94 14.64
N PRO A 364 50.07 101.04 15.78
CA PRO A 364 49.21 102.19 16.01
C PRO A 364 50.04 103.45 15.76
N PRO A 365 49.49 104.48 15.11
CA PRO A 365 50.24 105.70 14.85
C PRO A 365 50.79 106.18 16.19
N ARG A 366 52.12 106.15 16.34
CA ARG A 366 52.79 106.59 17.57
C ARG A 366 52.24 107.98 17.88
N ALA A 367 51.59 108.10 19.03
CA ALA A 367 50.84 109.30 19.34
C ALA A 367 51.74 110.52 19.21
N SER A 368 51.26 111.52 18.46
CA SER A 368 51.92 112.81 18.23
C SER A 368 51.97 113.71 19.49
N GLY A 369 51.98 113.09 20.67
CA GLY A 369 52.16 113.75 21.97
C GLY A 369 53.62 114.08 22.29
N SER A 370 54.57 113.21 21.89
CA SER A 370 56.00 113.41 22.18
C SER A 370 56.53 114.71 21.53
N GLU A 371 56.24 114.93 20.25
CA GLU A 371 56.66 116.15 19.52
C GLU A 371 56.07 117.45 20.12
N ARG A 372 54.87 117.39 20.72
CA ARG A 372 54.21 118.55 21.31
C ARG A 372 54.89 119.08 22.58
N SER A 373 55.46 118.21 23.42
CA SER A 373 56.21 118.68 24.60
C SER A 373 57.66 119.03 24.24
N SER A 374 58.30 118.31 23.30
CA SER A 374 59.63 118.68 22.79
C SER A 374 59.63 120.08 22.18
N THR A 375 58.62 120.43 21.37
CA THR A 375 58.49 121.78 20.78
C THR A 375 58.22 122.86 21.84
N SER A 376 57.40 122.59 22.86
CA SER A 376 57.17 123.51 24.01
C SER A 376 58.48 123.83 24.75
N PHE A 377 59.26 122.81 25.09
CA PHE A 377 60.55 122.97 25.78
C PHE A 377 61.58 123.72 24.91
N THR A 378 61.64 123.45 23.60
CA THR A 378 62.51 124.18 22.66
C THR A 378 62.11 125.66 22.55
N GLN A 379 60.81 125.98 22.51
CA GLN A 379 60.34 127.37 22.49
C GLN A 379 60.68 128.11 23.79
N LEU A 380 60.57 127.46 24.95
CA LEU A 380 61.03 128.01 26.24
C LEU A 380 62.55 128.25 26.24
N GLN A 381 63.34 127.32 25.69
CA GLN A 381 64.79 127.45 25.56
C GLN A 381 65.19 128.61 24.63
N GLU A 382 64.49 128.82 23.53
CA GLU A 382 64.70 129.93 22.60
C GLU A 382 64.32 131.28 23.23
N LYS A 383 63.19 131.33 23.94
CA LYS A 383 62.76 132.50 24.72
C LYS A 383 63.77 132.87 25.81
N ALA A 384 64.34 131.87 26.50
CA ALA A 384 65.42 132.07 27.47
C ALA A 384 66.68 132.64 26.82
N ARG A 385 67.07 132.09 25.68
CA ARG A 385 68.25 132.54 24.90
C ARG A 385 68.12 134.01 24.52
N ASN A 386 66.96 134.43 24.03
CA ASN A 386 66.71 135.79 23.54
C ASN A 386 66.75 136.86 24.66
N ILE A 387 66.34 136.51 25.88
CA ILE A 387 66.43 137.41 27.03
C ILE A 387 67.90 137.53 27.51
N LEU A 388 68.64 136.42 27.54
CA LEU A 388 70.04 136.41 27.96
C LEU A 388 71.02 137.02 26.94
N SER A 389 70.66 137.07 25.66
CA SER A 389 71.48 137.67 24.59
C SER A 389 71.23 139.17 24.36
N SER A 390 70.27 139.78 25.07
CA SER A 390 69.98 141.22 24.98
C SER A 390 70.90 142.03 25.90
N PRO A 391 71.72 142.98 25.38
CA PRO A 391 72.70 143.69 26.19
C PRO A 391 72.05 144.70 27.15
N THR A 392 72.58 144.73 28.37
CA THR A 392 72.03 145.46 29.52
C THR A 392 72.01 146.99 29.31
N GLN A 393 70.83 147.58 29.12
CA GLN A 393 70.62 149.01 29.37
C GLN A 393 70.02 149.23 30.76
N GLN A 394 70.52 150.27 31.44
CA GLN A 394 70.25 150.54 32.84
C GLN A 394 68.83 151.09 33.05
N GLN A 395 67.93 150.28 33.59
CA GLN A 395 66.77 150.76 34.35
C GLN A 395 66.57 149.93 35.63
N PRO A 396 66.15 150.57 36.75
CA PRO A 396 65.83 149.88 37.99
C PRO A 396 64.41 149.30 37.91
N ASN A 397 64.21 148.22 37.17
CA ASN A 397 62.89 147.61 36.97
C ASN A 397 62.84 146.16 37.45
N ASN A 398 61.95 145.91 38.42
CA ASN A 398 61.69 144.57 38.98
C ASN A 398 61.18 143.57 37.92
N ASP A 399 60.62 144.06 36.82
CA ASP A 399 60.07 143.24 35.72
C ASP A 399 61.04 142.19 35.16
N ALA A 400 62.33 142.53 34.97
CA ALA A 400 63.28 141.58 34.40
C ALA A 400 63.47 140.33 35.30
N THR A 401 63.52 140.53 36.62
CA THR A 401 63.59 139.45 37.61
C THR A 401 62.29 138.65 37.65
N VAL A 402 61.13 139.31 37.55
CA VAL A 402 59.81 138.66 37.50
C VAL A 402 59.66 137.79 36.24
N VAL A 403 60.09 138.27 35.08
CA VAL A 403 60.07 137.52 33.82
C VAL A 403 61.00 136.29 33.87
N LEU A 404 62.17 136.41 34.50
CA LEU A 404 63.07 135.28 34.70
C LEU A 404 62.48 134.23 35.68
N LEU A 405 61.87 134.66 36.78
CA LEU A 405 61.19 133.76 37.72
C LEU A 405 59.99 133.05 37.08
N GLN A 406 59.17 133.76 36.30
CA GLN A 406 58.07 133.16 35.54
C GLN A 406 58.59 132.11 34.55
N MET A 407 59.71 132.37 33.89
CA MET A 407 60.32 131.42 32.97
C MET A 407 60.87 130.18 33.69
N ILE A 408 61.44 130.32 34.89
CA ILE A 408 61.85 129.20 35.73
C ILE A 408 60.62 128.38 36.15
N GLU A 409 59.52 129.03 36.55
CA GLU A 409 58.27 128.34 36.87
C GLU A 409 57.68 127.61 35.64
N ASP A 410 57.73 128.22 34.46
CA ASP A 410 57.28 127.59 33.21
C ASP A 410 58.16 126.41 32.80
N PHE A 411 59.48 126.47 33.02
CA PHE A 411 60.39 125.33 32.83
C PHE A 411 60.11 124.20 33.82
N CYS A 412 59.87 124.51 35.11
CA CYS A 412 59.46 123.50 36.10
C CYS A 412 58.13 122.86 35.69
N ARG A 413 57.14 123.67 35.32
CA ARG A 413 55.80 123.20 34.92
C ARG A 413 55.82 122.37 33.63
N GLU A 414 56.70 122.67 32.67
CA GLU A 414 56.88 121.83 31.48
C GLU A 414 57.70 120.56 31.81
N GLY A 415 58.68 120.64 32.71
CA GLY A 415 59.40 119.48 33.24
C GLY A 415 58.47 118.47 33.92
N ASP A 416 57.55 118.94 34.78
CA ASP A 416 56.54 118.10 35.43
C ASP A 416 55.61 117.44 34.40
N LYS A 417 55.20 118.17 33.35
CA LYS A 417 54.42 117.59 32.23
C LYS A 417 55.20 116.50 31.48
N VAL A 418 56.49 116.71 31.22
CA VAL A 418 57.35 115.69 30.56
C VAL A 418 57.46 114.44 31.45
N VAL A 419 57.67 114.61 32.75
CA VAL A 419 57.76 113.49 33.71
C VAL A 419 56.44 112.72 33.81
N GLU A 420 55.30 113.40 33.92
CA GLU A 420 53.99 112.75 33.95
C GLU A 420 53.58 112.16 32.59
N CYS A 421 54.04 112.72 31.46
CA CYS A 421 53.87 112.11 30.14
C CYS A 421 54.68 110.80 30.06
N GLY A 422 55.97 110.83 30.37
CA GLY A 422 56.83 109.63 30.36
C GLY A 422 56.46 108.60 31.43
N LYS A 423 55.67 108.97 32.44
CA LYS A 423 55.04 108.05 33.39
C LYS A 423 53.80 107.38 32.79
N LYS A 424 52.91 108.14 32.15
CA LYS A 424 51.75 107.58 31.41
C LYS A 424 52.20 106.66 30.29
N ASP A 425 53.20 107.07 29.49
CA ASP A 425 53.77 106.23 28.43
C ASP A 425 54.32 104.90 28.99
N ARG A 426 54.89 104.90 30.21
CA ARG A 426 55.36 103.69 30.90
C ARG A 426 54.21 102.83 31.41
N GLU A 427 53.15 103.44 31.94
CA GLU A 427 51.94 102.76 32.40
C GLU A 427 51.19 102.13 31.21
N ASP A 428 51.05 102.84 30.08
CA ASP A 428 50.47 102.33 28.84
C ASP A 428 51.30 101.19 28.23
N LEU A 429 52.64 101.31 28.21
CA LEU A 429 53.52 100.22 27.78
C LEU A 429 53.42 99.00 28.71
N GLN A 430 53.30 99.19 30.03
CA GLN A 430 53.09 98.10 30.97
C GLN A 430 51.74 97.41 30.75
N LEU A 431 50.66 98.19 30.54
CA LEU A 431 49.34 97.65 30.20
C LEU A 431 49.35 96.88 28.88
N GLN A 432 50.11 97.34 27.88
CA GLN A 432 50.29 96.62 26.62
C GLN A 432 51.06 95.31 26.79
N ILE A 433 52.12 95.30 27.63
CA ILE A 433 52.84 94.08 28.01
C ILE A 433 51.91 93.12 28.73
N ASP A 434 51.18 93.58 29.75
CA ASP A 434 50.25 92.73 30.54
C ASP A 434 49.12 92.15 29.68
N ALA A 435 48.63 92.91 28.69
CA ALA A 435 47.63 92.44 27.73
C ALA A 435 48.20 91.36 26.79
N ALA A 436 49.41 91.57 26.25
CA ALA A 436 50.11 90.60 25.43
C ALA A 436 50.44 89.31 26.22
N ASP A 437 50.84 89.45 27.49
CA ASP A 437 51.18 88.34 28.37
C ASP A 437 49.94 87.51 28.75
N LYS A 438 48.78 88.16 28.95
CA LYS A 438 47.47 87.49 29.09
C LYS A 438 47.08 86.74 27.82
N GLN A 439 47.22 87.37 26.65
CA GLN A 439 46.92 86.73 25.37
C GLN A 439 47.82 85.51 25.13
N LEU A 440 49.12 85.63 25.39
CA LEU A 440 50.09 84.55 25.26
C LEU A 440 49.81 83.38 26.22
N LYS A 441 49.41 83.67 27.46
CA LYS A 441 48.97 82.64 28.43
C LYS A 441 47.69 81.95 27.98
N ALA A 442 46.69 82.69 27.49
CA ALA A 442 45.46 82.12 26.95
C ALA A 442 45.72 81.25 25.72
N THR A 443 46.59 81.68 24.80
CA THR A 443 46.97 80.88 23.62
C THR A 443 47.73 79.60 24.02
N ARG A 444 48.62 79.67 25.03
CA ARG A 444 49.29 78.47 25.56
C ARG A 444 48.30 77.48 26.19
N HIS A 445 47.39 77.96 27.04
CA HIS A 445 46.37 77.13 27.67
C HIS A 445 45.49 76.43 26.63
N PHE A 446 45.01 77.16 25.62
CA PHE A 446 44.21 76.58 24.53
C PHE A 446 44.97 75.49 23.75
N LEU A 447 46.26 75.68 23.50
CA LEU A 447 47.10 74.66 22.83
C LEU A 447 47.37 73.45 23.73
N GLU A 448 47.49 73.65 25.05
CA GLU A 448 47.67 72.59 26.04
C GLU A 448 46.39 71.76 26.20
N GLU A 449 45.22 72.41 26.26
CA GLU A 449 43.90 71.76 26.20
C GLU A 449 43.73 70.95 24.92
N GLN A 450 44.05 71.52 23.74
CA GLN A 450 43.98 70.79 22.46
C GLN A 450 45.01 69.65 22.34
N ALA A 451 46.11 69.69 23.08
CA ALA A 451 47.07 68.59 23.15
C ALA A 451 46.56 67.48 24.08
N ALA A 452 45.95 67.85 25.22
CA ALA A 452 45.34 66.94 26.17
C ALA A 452 44.11 66.23 25.59
N GLU A 453 43.22 66.96 24.90
CA GLU A 453 42.05 66.40 24.20
C GLU A 453 42.48 65.34 23.18
N ARG A 454 43.48 65.64 22.33
CA ARG A 454 44.03 64.66 21.38
C ARG A 454 44.75 63.48 22.04
N GLU A 455 45.31 63.63 23.24
CA GLU A 455 45.87 62.49 24.00
C GLU A 455 44.74 61.62 24.57
N GLN A 456 43.69 62.24 25.11
CA GLN A 456 42.50 61.53 25.57
C GLN A 456 41.84 60.73 24.43
N GLU A 457 41.67 61.32 23.25
CA GLU A 457 41.18 60.61 22.06
C GLU A 457 42.06 59.41 21.72
N ARG A 458 43.40 59.56 21.76
CA ARG A 458 44.34 58.43 21.54
C ARG A 458 44.16 57.33 22.58
N ASP A 459 44.05 57.68 23.86
CA ASP A 459 43.83 56.73 24.94
C ASP A 459 42.45 56.02 24.86
N GLU A 460 41.43 56.70 24.31
CA GLU A 460 40.13 56.11 24.02
C GLU A 460 40.20 55.14 22.84
N PHE A 461 40.85 55.51 21.74
CA PHE A 461 41.10 54.61 20.62
C PHE A 461 41.97 53.39 21.02
N LEU A 462 42.99 53.58 21.86
CA LEU A 462 43.82 52.46 22.36
C LEU A 462 43.02 51.50 23.25
N ARG A 463 42.14 52.02 24.12
CA ARG A 463 41.21 51.20 24.90
C ARG A 463 40.25 50.41 24.01
N GLU A 464 39.69 51.05 22.98
CA GLU A 464 38.79 50.39 22.04
C GLU A 464 39.49 49.31 21.21
N ILE A 465 40.73 49.57 20.76
CA ILE A 465 41.57 48.59 20.06
C ILE A 465 41.84 47.37 20.96
N GLU A 466 42.15 47.54 22.25
CA GLU A 466 42.37 46.38 23.13
C GLU A 466 41.05 45.65 23.46
N ARG A 467 39.94 46.37 23.58
CA ARG A 467 38.59 45.78 23.70
C ARG A 467 38.25 44.89 22.50
N LEU A 468 38.50 45.37 21.28
CA LEU A 468 38.29 44.62 20.04
C LEU A 468 39.25 43.41 19.94
N LYS A 469 40.53 43.57 20.31
CA LYS A 469 41.47 42.43 20.39
C LYS A 469 41.02 41.38 21.39
N ALA A 470 40.49 41.76 22.54
CA ALA A 470 39.93 40.82 23.51
C ALA A 470 38.75 40.05 22.91
N GLN A 471 37.81 40.73 22.26
CA GLN A 471 36.69 40.08 21.58
C GLN A 471 37.12 39.12 20.46
N LEU A 472 38.17 39.46 19.70
CA LEU A 472 38.74 38.54 18.70
C LEU A 472 39.34 37.29 19.35
N ARG A 473 40.07 37.42 20.47
CA ARG A 473 40.60 36.25 21.22
C ARG A 473 39.48 35.36 21.77
N ASP A 474 38.41 35.94 22.28
CA ASP A 474 37.25 35.19 22.77
C ASP A 474 36.51 34.50 21.61
N LYS A 475 36.39 35.15 20.45
CA LYS A 475 35.82 34.56 19.22
C LYS A 475 36.67 33.42 18.65
N GLU A 476 38.00 33.52 18.70
CA GLU A 476 38.93 32.44 18.35
C GLU A 476 38.73 31.21 19.26
N LYS A 477 38.62 31.45 20.57
CA LYS A 477 38.37 30.41 21.57
C LYS A 477 37.00 29.75 21.37
N GLU A 478 35.96 30.54 21.12
CA GLU A 478 34.61 30.06 20.78
C GLU A 478 34.64 29.20 19.51
N ARG A 479 35.33 29.65 18.44
CA ARG A 479 35.53 28.90 17.20
C ARG A 479 36.17 27.53 17.45
N SER A 480 37.22 27.48 18.27
CA SER A 480 37.89 26.23 18.66
C SER A 480 36.97 25.30 19.46
N THR A 481 36.15 25.82 20.39
CA THR A 481 35.17 24.99 21.11
C THR A 481 34.10 24.41 20.19
N TYR A 482 33.62 25.18 19.21
CA TYR A 482 32.70 24.68 18.19
C TYR A 482 33.34 23.62 17.28
N GLU A 483 34.61 23.78 16.90
CA GLU A 483 35.31 22.78 16.09
C GLU A 483 35.46 21.44 16.83
N ASN A 484 35.77 21.48 18.12
CA ASN A 484 35.86 20.27 18.95
C ASN A 484 34.48 19.60 19.11
N ALA A 485 33.43 20.37 19.41
CA ALA A 485 32.06 19.85 19.50
C ALA A 485 31.56 19.27 18.16
N SER A 486 31.94 19.88 17.02
CA SER A 486 31.63 19.37 15.68
C SER A 486 32.28 18.01 15.40
N LYS A 487 33.54 17.81 15.83
CA LYS A 487 34.24 16.53 15.70
C LYS A 487 33.64 15.44 16.59
N GLU A 488 33.18 15.80 17.79
CA GLU A 488 32.45 14.89 18.68
C GLU A 488 31.11 14.47 18.06
N ALA A 489 30.36 15.42 17.48
CA ALA A 489 29.11 15.14 16.77
C ALA A 489 29.34 14.22 15.55
N GLU A 490 30.34 14.48 14.71
CA GLU A 490 30.71 13.65 13.56
C GLU A 490 31.08 12.21 13.98
N HIS A 491 31.80 12.07 15.11
CA HIS A 491 32.13 10.76 15.67
C HIS A 491 30.89 9.99 16.17
N LEU A 492 29.98 10.67 16.85
CA LEU A 492 28.71 10.09 17.30
C LEU A 492 27.81 9.70 16.13
N GLU A 493 27.70 10.55 15.10
CA GLU A 493 26.94 10.25 13.88
C GLU A 493 27.51 9.03 13.15
N THR A 494 28.84 8.92 13.05
CA THR A 494 29.51 7.74 12.49
C THR A 494 29.19 6.48 13.31
N GLN A 495 29.19 6.57 14.64
CA GLN A 495 28.84 5.45 15.52
C GLN A 495 27.37 5.03 15.36
N ILE A 496 26.43 5.99 15.26
CA ILE A 496 25.02 5.73 14.98
C ILE A 496 24.84 5.05 13.62
N ARG A 497 25.53 5.54 12.59
CA ARG A 497 25.51 4.98 11.22
C ARG A 497 26.01 3.53 11.20
N GLU A 498 27.10 3.24 11.91
CA GLU A 498 27.62 1.87 12.08
C GLU A 498 26.64 0.95 12.85
N LEU A 499 26.02 1.44 13.92
CA LEU A 499 25.06 0.66 14.70
C LEU A 499 23.80 0.36 13.89
N ASN A 500 23.28 1.34 13.15
CA ASN A 500 22.16 1.15 12.22
C ASN A 500 22.50 0.19 11.09
N GLN A 501 23.73 0.23 10.54
CA GLN A 501 24.19 -0.77 9.57
C GLN A 501 24.20 -2.17 10.18
N LYS A 502 24.81 -2.35 11.36
CA LYS A 502 24.86 -3.65 12.07
C LYS A 502 23.45 -4.18 12.39
N LEU A 503 22.52 -3.30 12.79
CA LEU A 503 21.13 -3.64 13.06
C LEU A 503 20.39 -4.10 11.79
N ASN A 504 20.57 -3.38 10.67
CA ASN A 504 19.99 -3.73 9.38
C ASN A 504 20.56 -5.05 8.84
N GLU A 505 21.87 -5.27 8.97
CA GLU A 505 22.52 -6.52 8.55
C GLU A 505 22.06 -7.72 9.40
N ALA A 506 21.89 -7.54 10.71
CA ALA A 506 21.45 -8.59 11.62
C ALA A 506 19.97 -8.96 11.44
N ASN A 507 19.09 -7.98 11.14
CA ASN A 507 17.64 -8.21 11.10
C ASN A 507 17.06 -8.34 9.68
N ALA A 508 17.47 -7.50 8.73
CA ALA A 508 16.80 -7.42 7.43
C ALA A 508 17.13 -8.60 6.53
N LYS A 509 18.42 -8.94 6.37
CA LYS A 509 18.87 -10.07 5.52
C LYS A 509 18.20 -11.41 5.89
N PRO A 510 18.31 -11.93 7.14
CA PRO A 510 17.68 -13.22 7.48
C PRO A 510 16.15 -13.16 7.46
N SER A 511 15.54 -11.99 7.67
CA SER A 511 14.08 -11.83 7.52
C SER A 511 13.64 -11.90 6.05
N ILE A 512 14.42 -11.31 5.13
CA ILE A 512 14.19 -11.37 3.68
C ILE A 512 14.36 -12.82 3.20
N ASP A 513 15.43 -13.51 3.59
CA ASP A 513 15.64 -14.93 3.24
C ASP A 513 14.48 -15.81 3.74
N LYS A 514 14.02 -15.58 4.98
CA LYS A 514 12.85 -16.25 5.52
C LYS A 514 11.55 -15.94 4.76
N ILE A 515 11.38 -14.72 4.25
CA ILE A 515 10.24 -14.36 3.38
C ILE A 515 10.31 -15.11 2.06
N PHE A 516 11.49 -15.28 1.45
CA PHE A 516 11.65 -16.08 0.24
C PHE A 516 11.28 -17.55 0.48
N VAL A 517 11.82 -18.17 1.53
CA VAL A 517 11.49 -19.57 1.90
C VAL A 517 10.00 -19.74 2.19
N LEU A 518 9.37 -18.80 2.89
CA LEU A 518 7.91 -18.84 3.15
C LEU A 518 7.08 -18.70 1.86
N ARG A 519 7.51 -17.87 0.90
CA ARG A 519 6.84 -17.75 -0.40
C ARG A 519 6.95 -19.05 -1.21
N GLU A 520 8.13 -19.66 -1.24
CA GLU A 520 8.34 -20.95 -1.92
C GLU A 520 7.47 -22.06 -1.32
N ILE A 521 7.40 -22.16 0.01
CA ILE A 521 6.51 -23.11 0.72
C ILE A 521 5.04 -22.85 0.40
N ILE A 522 4.61 -21.58 0.31
CA ILE A 522 3.23 -21.24 -0.06
C ILE A 522 2.93 -21.69 -1.49
N THR A 523 3.78 -21.38 -2.47
CA THR A 523 3.58 -21.79 -3.87
C THR A 523 3.59 -23.31 -4.06
N GLU A 524 4.43 -24.04 -3.33
CA GLU A 524 4.41 -25.51 -3.31
C GLU A 524 3.08 -26.05 -2.72
N LEU A 525 2.60 -25.49 -1.60
CA LEU A 525 1.32 -25.88 -1.01
C LEU A 525 0.12 -25.54 -1.91
N GLU A 526 0.13 -24.39 -2.58
CA GLU A 526 -0.88 -24.00 -3.57
C GLU A 526 -0.92 -25.00 -4.74
N THR A 527 0.25 -25.36 -5.29
CA THR A 527 0.40 -26.37 -6.35
C THR A 527 -0.11 -27.76 -5.91
N GLN A 528 0.17 -28.15 -4.67
CA GLN A 528 -0.36 -29.40 -4.10
C GLN A 528 -1.88 -29.37 -3.92
N VAL A 529 -2.47 -28.23 -3.55
CA VAL A 529 -3.93 -28.07 -3.44
C VAL A 529 -4.59 -28.16 -4.82
N GLU A 530 -4.05 -27.47 -5.83
CA GLU A 530 -4.54 -27.53 -7.21
C GLU A 530 -4.45 -28.95 -7.78
N THR A 531 -3.32 -29.64 -7.59
CA THR A 531 -3.13 -31.04 -8.00
C THR A 531 -4.13 -31.99 -7.33
N LYS A 532 -4.42 -31.78 -6.03
CA LYS A 532 -5.41 -32.57 -5.30
C LYS A 532 -6.83 -32.31 -5.80
N ALA A 533 -7.19 -31.05 -6.05
CA ALA A 533 -8.50 -30.68 -6.59
C ALA A 533 -8.73 -31.28 -7.99
N LEU A 534 -7.70 -31.29 -8.85
CA LEU A 534 -7.74 -31.96 -10.15
C LEU A 534 -7.94 -33.47 -10.01
N ASN A 535 -7.22 -34.12 -9.08
CA ASN A 535 -7.38 -35.56 -8.84
C ASN A 535 -8.76 -35.91 -8.26
N GLU A 536 -9.31 -35.07 -7.37
CA GLU A 536 -10.69 -35.22 -6.87
C GLU A 536 -11.72 -35.08 -7.98
N HIS A 537 -11.56 -34.10 -8.89
CA HIS A 537 -12.41 -33.97 -10.08
C HIS A 537 -12.39 -35.24 -10.95
N VAL A 538 -11.19 -35.75 -11.27
CA VAL A 538 -11.03 -36.98 -12.09
C VAL A 538 -11.67 -38.19 -11.39
N LEU A 539 -11.50 -38.34 -10.07
CA LEU A 539 -12.16 -39.41 -9.31
C LEU A 539 -13.68 -39.25 -9.29
N GLY A 540 -14.19 -38.02 -9.18
CA GLY A 540 -15.62 -37.70 -9.28
C GLY A 540 -16.20 -38.08 -10.64
N GLU A 541 -15.52 -37.74 -11.75
CA GLU A 541 -15.92 -38.15 -13.10
C GLU A 541 -15.92 -39.68 -13.27
N LYS A 542 -14.91 -40.37 -12.72
CA LYS A 542 -14.84 -41.84 -12.75
C LYS A 542 -15.96 -42.48 -11.94
N ASN A 543 -16.29 -41.93 -10.77
CA ASN A 543 -17.40 -42.41 -9.96
C ASN A 543 -18.75 -42.21 -10.69
N LYS A 544 -18.95 -41.04 -11.31
CA LYS A 544 -20.13 -40.77 -12.15
C LYS A 544 -20.23 -41.73 -13.34
N GLN A 545 -19.13 -42.04 -14.03
CA GLN A 545 -19.11 -43.03 -15.12
C GLN A 545 -19.52 -44.43 -14.64
N LEU A 546 -19.12 -44.82 -13.43
CA LEU A 546 -19.53 -46.10 -12.82
C LEU A 546 -20.99 -46.09 -12.40
N GLU A 547 -21.48 -44.98 -11.84
CA GLU A 547 -22.89 -44.79 -11.47
C GLU A 547 -23.81 -44.83 -12.71
N ASP A 548 -23.45 -44.12 -13.80
CA ASP A 548 -24.15 -44.19 -15.09
C ASP A 548 -24.17 -45.61 -15.66
N TYR A 549 -23.06 -46.36 -15.55
CA TYR A 549 -22.98 -47.76 -15.97
C TYR A 549 -23.88 -48.69 -15.13
N ILE A 550 -23.86 -48.54 -13.80
CA ILE A 550 -24.75 -49.29 -12.88
C ILE A 550 -26.21 -48.97 -13.18
N ASN A 551 -26.56 -47.70 -13.38
CA ASN A 551 -27.91 -47.28 -13.73
C ASN A 551 -28.37 -47.85 -15.07
N ALA A 552 -27.49 -47.88 -16.09
CA ALA A 552 -27.79 -48.54 -17.37
C ALA A 552 -27.99 -50.05 -17.22
N GLN A 553 -27.15 -50.73 -16.44
CA GLN A 553 -27.28 -52.16 -16.15
C GLN A 553 -28.55 -52.49 -15.36
N THR A 554 -28.92 -51.66 -14.39
CA THR A 554 -30.15 -51.80 -13.60
C THR A 554 -31.39 -51.68 -14.50
N ARG A 555 -31.47 -50.65 -15.35
CA ARG A 555 -32.57 -50.50 -16.34
C ARG A 555 -32.66 -51.69 -17.31
N SER A 556 -31.51 -52.21 -17.75
CA SER A 556 -31.46 -53.42 -18.58
C SER A 556 -31.98 -54.65 -17.83
N ASN A 557 -31.59 -54.81 -16.56
CA ASN A 557 -32.08 -55.90 -15.69
C ASN A 557 -33.58 -55.76 -15.40
N GLU A 558 -34.10 -54.55 -15.17
CA GLU A 558 -35.54 -54.26 -15.01
C GLU A 558 -36.31 -54.63 -16.27
N THR A 559 -35.79 -54.27 -17.45
CA THR A 559 -36.38 -54.63 -18.75
C THR A 559 -36.45 -56.15 -18.93
N LEU A 560 -35.34 -56.85 -18.68
CA LEU A 560 -35.30 -58.32 -18.72
C LEU A 560 -36.20 -58.97 -17.66
N GLN A 561 -36.35 -58.38 -16.48
CA GLN A 561 -37.29 -58.85 -15.46
C GLN A 561 -38.75 -58.67 -15.92
N HIS A 562 -39.08 -57.55 -16.56
CA HIS A 562 -40.40 -57.34 -17.17
C HIS A 562 -40.66 -58.34 -18.31
N GLU A 563 -39.70 -58.59 -19.20
CA GLU A 563 -39.82 -59.61 -20.25
C GLU A 563 -40.05 -61.01 -19.66
N VAL A 564 -39.27 -61.40 -18.64
CA VAL A 564 -39.43 -62.68 -17.95
C VAL A 564 -40.76 -62.78 -17.19
N GLN A 565 -41.27 -61.68 -16.62
CA GLN A 565 -42.59 -61.65 -15.98
C GLN A 565 -43.71 -61.77 -17.02
N SER A 566 -43.62 -61.05 -18.14
CA SER A 566 -44.57 -61.16 -19.26
C SER A 566 -44.60 -62.58 -19.83
N LEU A 567 -43.44 -63.20 -20.08
CA LEU A 567 -43.36 -64.60 -20.52
C LEU A 567 -43.93 -65.57 -19.48
N LYS A 568 -43.73 -65.33 -18.18
CA LYS A 568 -44.34 -66.14 -17.12
C LYS A 568 -45.86 -65.99 -17.09
N LEU A 569 -46.39 -64.80 -17.34
CA LEU A 569 -47.83 -64.55 -17.46
C LEU A 569 -48.40 -65.24 -18.70
N GLU A 570 -47.80 -65.05 -19.87
CA GLU A 570 -48.22 -65.69 -21.14
C GLU A 570 -48.20 -67.23 -21.03
N ILE A 571 -47.12 -67.80 -20.49
CA ILE A 571 -47.01 -69.24 -20.24
C ILE A 571 -48.07 -69.67 -19.22
N GLY A 572 -48.24 -68.92 -18.12
CA GLY A 572 -49.25 -69.18 -17.09
C GLY A 572 -50.67 -69.18 -17.63
N GLU A 573 -51.03 -68.18 -18.44
CA GLU A 573 -52.31 -68.08 -19.13
C GLU A 573 -52.52 -69.26 -20.09
N SER A 574 -51.52 -69.62 -20.90
CA SER A 574 -51.63 -70.77 -21.81
C SER A 574 -51.88 -72.10 -21.07
N TYR A 575 -51.24 -72.30 -19.90
CA TYR A 575 -51.52 -73.44 -19.03
C TYR A 575 -52.89 -73.33 -18.38
N GLN A 576 -53.32 -72.14 -17.94
CA GLN A 576 -54.62 -71.93 -17.32
C GLN A 576 -55.78 -72.14 -18.30
N GLU A 577 -55.62 -71.73 -19.56
CA GLU A 577 -56.55 -72.05 -20.65
C GLU A 577 -56.58 -73.55 -20.95
N ARG A 578 -55.42 -74.21 -20.95
CA ARG A 578 -55.35 -75.67 -21.12
C ARG A 578 -56.01 -76.41 -19.96
N ILE A 579 -55.85 -75.94 -18.73
CA ILE A 579 -56.55 -76.46 -17.54
C ILE A 579 -58.06 -76.26 -17.72
N ARG A 580 -58.51 -75.04 -18.04
CA ARG A 580 -59.94 -74.72 -18.27
C ARG A 580 -60.58 -75.63 -19.32
N PHE A 581 -59.88 -75.89 -20.42
CA PHE A 581 -60.32 -76.83 -21.48
C PHE A 581 -60.38 -78.29 -21.00
N LEU A 582 -59.46 -78.71 -20.14
CA LEU A 582 -59.48 -80.05 -19.53
C LEU A 582 -60.59 -80.17 -18.46
N GLU A 583 -60.82 -79.12 -17.68
CA GLU A 583 -61.92 -79.02 -16.71
C GLU A 583 -63.29 -79.03 -17.42
N GLU A 584 -63.45 -78.28 -18.51
CA GLU A 584 -64.65 -78.33 -19.35
C GLU A 584 -64.89 -79.74 -19.91
N LYS A 585 -63.84 -80.41 -20.41
CA LYS A 585 -63.92 -81.82 -20.82
C LYS A 585 -64.30 -82.75 -19.68
N LEU A 586 -63.73 -82.59 -18.48
CA LEU A 586 -64.08 -83.39 -17.31
C LEU A 586 -65.52 -83.13 -16.85
N GLN A 587 -65.99 -81.89 -16.92
CA GLN A 587 -67.36 -81.50 -16.58
C GLN A 587 -68.38 -82.06 -17.58
N ASN A 588 -68.05 -82.08 -18.88
CA ASN A 588 -68.86 -82.75 -19.91
C ASN A 588 -68.86 -84.28 -19.79
N MET A 589 -67.85 -84.87 -19.12
CA MET A 589 -67.77 -86.30 -18.82
C MET A 589 -68.32 -86.65 -17.42
N ARG A 590 -68.82 -85.67 -16.65
CA ARG A 590 -69.48 -85.91 -15.36
C ARG A 590 -70.79 -86.68 -15.61
N PRO A 591 -71.14 -87.69 -14.78
CA PRO A 591 -72.43 -88.36 -14.89
C PRO A 591 -73.59 -87.36 -14.83
N SER A 592 -74.59 -87.54 -15.71
CA SER A 592 -75.85 -86.79 -15.63
C SER A 592 -76.49 -86.97 -14.25
N ALA A 593 -77.33 -86.03 -13.80
CA ALA A 593 -78.01 -86.13 -12.50
C ALA A 593 -78.76 -87.47 -12.33
N GLU A 594 -79.35 -87.97 -13.42
CA GLU A 594 -79.99 -89.29 -13.49
C GLU A 594 -78.99 -90.44 -13.26
N GLN A 595 -77.80 -90.36 -13.84
CA GLN A 595 -76.73 -91.35 -13.66
C GLN A 595 -76.14 -91.30 -12.24
N SER A 596 -76.10 -90.12 -11.61
CA SER A 596 -75.72 -89.99 -10.20
C SER A 596 -76.74 -90.65 -9.27
N MET A 597 -78.04 -90.47 -9.53
CA MET A 597 -79.10 -91.16 -8.76
C MET A 597 -79.02 -92.68 -8.91
N VAL A 598 -78.71 -93.18 -10.12
CA VAL A 598 -78.49 -94.62 -10.35
C VAL A 598 -77.26 -95.12 -9.57
N LEU A 599 -76.16 -94.35 -9.53
CA LEU A 599 -74.98 -94.70 -8.74
C LEU A 599 -75.27 -94.76 -7.24
N ASP A 600 -75.99 -93.78 -6.69
CA ASP A 600 -76.40 -93.79 -5.27
C ASP A 600 -77.33 -94.99 -4.97
N GLN A 601 -78.25 -95.34 -5.89
CA GLN A 601 -79.09 -96.53 -5.75
C GLN A 601 -78.27 -97.84 -5.81
N VAL A 602 -77.20 -97.88 -6.62
CA VAL A 602 -76.26 -99.02 -6.62
C VAL A 602 -75.47 -99.09 -5.32
N VAL A 603 -75.03 -97.97 -4.72
CA VAL A 603 -74.40 -97.96 -3.39
C VAL A 603 -75.35 -98.53 -2.33
N GLU A 604 -76.63 -98.17 -2.38
CA GLU A 604 -77.63 -98.70 -1.44
C GLU A 604 -77.85 -100.21 -1.63
N GLN A 605 -78.02 -100.68 -2.87
CA GLN A 605 -78.16 -102.12 -3.16
C GLN A 605 -76.93 -102.93 -2.74
N LEU A 606 -75.72 -102.37 -2.93
CA LEU A 606 -74.49 -102.97 -2.44
C LEU A 606 -74.52 -103.09 -0.91
N ARG A 607 -74.95 -102.05 -0.19
CA ARG A 607 -75.09 -102.07 1.27
C ARG A 607 -76.13 -103.09 1.76
N ASP A 608 -77.26 -103.23 1.07
CA ASP A 608 -78.28 -104.23 1.40
C ASP A 608 -77.79 -105.67 1.19
N ILE A 609 -77.06 -105.93 0.10
CA ILE A 609 -76.39 -107.22 -0.15
C ILE A 609 -75.34 -107.48 0.94
N GLU A 610 -74.54 -106.47 1.30
CA GLU A 610 -73.52 -106.54 2.36
C GLU A 610 -74.13 -106.96 3.71
N ASN A 611 -75.30 -106.40 4.05
CA ASN A 611 -76.05 -106.71 5.27
C ASN A 611 -76.71 -108.10 5.22
N ASN A 612 -77.33 -108.48 4.10
CA ASN A 612 -77.98 -109.79 3.93
C ASN A 612 -76.96 -110.93 4.08
N LEU A 613 -75.79 -110.75 3.47
CA LEU A 613 -74.70 -111.71 3.50
C LEU A 613 -74.08 -111.84 4.90
N ASP A 614 -73.92 -110.74 5.63
CA ASP A 614 -73.50 -110.76 7.04
C ASP A 614 -74.51 -111.53 7.91
N GLN A 615 -75.82 -111.31 7.70
CA GLN A 615 -76.86 -112.02 8.46
C GLN A 615 -76.89 -113.52 8.14
N LYS A 616 -76.75 -113.92 6.87
CA LYS A 616 -76.61 -115.33 6.47
C LYS A 616 -75.34 -115.96 7.05
N THR A 617 -74.23 -115.23 7.04
CA THR A 617 -72.96 -115.69 7.66
C THR A 617 -73.14 -115.89 9.16
N LYS A 618 -73.73 -114.93 9.88
CA LYS A 618 -74.04 -115.05 11.31
C LYS A 618 -74.99 -116.21 11.62
N ASN A 619 -75.97 -116.50 10.74
CA ASN A 619 -76.86 -117.64 10.92
C ASN A 619 -76.12 -118.98 10.75
N LEU A 620 -75.24 -119.11 9.73
CA LEU A 620 -74.40 -120.29 9.54
C LEU A 620 -73.35 -120.45 10.67
N GLU A 621 -72.71 -119.36 11.09
CA GLU A 621 -71.84 -119.32 12.26
C GLU A 621 -72.62 -119.74 13.52
N SER A 622 -73.85 -119.27 13.71
CA SER A 622 -74.70 -119.64 14.85
C SER A 622 -75.02 -121.13 14.87
N ILE A 623 -75.38 -121.74 13.73
CA ILE A 623 -75.60 -123.19 13.62
C ILE A 623 -74.30 -123.96 13.94
N HIS A 624 -73.15 -123.47 13.50
CA HIS A 624 -71.84 -124.08 13.77
C HIS A 624 -71.42 -123.95 15.25
N HIS A 625 -71.67 -122.81 15.90
CA HIS A 625 -71.29 -122.53 17.30
C HIS A 625 -72.30 -123.08 18.32
N SER A 626 -73.58 -123.24 17.97
CA SER A 626 -74.61 -123.83 18.85
C SER A 626 -74.34 -125.30 19.21
N ILE A 627 -73.36 -125.94 18.55
CA ILE A 627 -72.94 -127.33 18.76
C ILE A 627 -71.45 -127.40 19.17
N SER A 628 -70.77 -126.25 19.36
CA SER A 628 -69.31 -126.19 19.53
C SER A 628 -68.86 -125.09 20.51
N SER A 629 -68.94 -125.36 21.80
CA SER A 629 -68.38 -124.51 22.86
C SER A 629 -66.93 -124.91 23.21
N ASN A 630 -65.96 -123.99 23.05
CA ASN A 630 -64.85 -123.71 24.01
C ASN A 630 -63.81 -122.65 23.50
N ALA A 631 -63.64 -121.58 24.29
CA ALA A 631 -62.42 -120.77 24.60
C ALA A 631 -61.50 -120.11 23.51
N ASN A 632 -61.43 -118.75 23.55
CA ASN A 632 -60.27 -117.84 23.82
C ASN A 632 -58.91 -117.97 23.03
N SER A 633 -58.05 -116.95 22.76
CA SER A 633 -58.01 -115.46 22.89
C SER A 633 -56.69 -114.86 22.27
N ALA A 634 -56.57 -113.51 22.18
CA ALA A 634 -55.36 -112.64 22.29
C ALA A 634 -54.44 -112.25 21.09
N THR A 635 -53.94 -110.98 21.08
CA THR A 635 -52.75 -110.40 20.37
C THR A 635 -52.30 -109.03 20.96
N GLU A 636 -51.03 -108.60 20.79
CA GLU A 636 -50.39 -107.33 21.27
C GLU A 636 -49.25 -106.82 20.30
N ASP A 637 -48.75 -105.56 20.46
CA ASP A 637 -47.44 -104.96 20.02
C ASP A 637 -47.08 -104.60 18.52
N VAL A 638 -46.14 -103.71 18.09
CA VAL A 638 -45.45 -102.44 18.58
C VAL A 638 -44.44 -101.80 17.52
N SER A 639 -43.95 -100.54 17.69
CA SER A 639 -42.64 -99.91 17.18
C SER A 639 -42.42 -99.37 15.71
N VAL A 640 -41.43 -98.49 15.32
CA VAL A 640 -40.58 -97.39 15.93
C VAL A 640 -39.74 -96.52 14.91
N ASN A 641 -39.50 -95.23 15.26
CA ASN A 641 -38.51 -94.12 14.96
C ASN A 641 -37.43 -94.01 13.82
N GLY A 642 -37.17 -92.74 13.38
CA GLY A 642 -35.82 -92.09 13.25
C GLY A 642 -35.65 -91.00 12.13
N ALA A 643 -34.63 -90.10 12.06
CA ALA A 643 -33.85 -89.30 13.05
C ALA A 643 -32.85 -88.24 12.43
N ARG A 644 -32.75 -86.99 12.99
CA ARG A 644 -31.64 -85.95 12.90
C ARG A 644 -31.30 -85.26 11.55
N PRO A 645 -30.47 -84.16 11.48
CA PRO A 645 -30.17 -82.99 12.36
C PRO A 645 -30.30 -81.62 11.59
N ALA A 646 -29.66 -80.45 11.89
CA ALA A 646 -29.66 -79.52 13.05
C ALA A 646 -29.24 -78.06 12.61
N PRO A 647 -29.43 -76.95 13.39
CA PRO A 647 -29.33 -75.54 12.92
C PRO A 647 -28.34 -74.59 13.67
N ASN A 648 -28.19 -73.32 13.20
CA ASN A 648 -27.73 -72.07 13.90
C ASN A 648 -27.62 -70.91 12.86
N SER A 649 -27.63 -69.59 13.14
CA SER A 649 -28.34 -68.71 14.10
C SER A 649 -28.10 -67.21 13.71
N LEU A 650 -29.12 -66.34 13.88
CA LEU A 650 -29.20 -64.87 13.57
C LEU A 650 -28.29 -64.00 14.50
N PRO A 651 -28.19 -62.61 14.48
CA PRO A 651 -29.14 -61.51 14.05
C PRO A 651 -28.48 -60.22 13.42
N ALA A 652 -29.06 -59.00 13.29
CA ALA A 652 -30.38 -58.46 12.86
C ALA A 652 -30.33 -56.88 12.70
N ALA A 653 -31.47 -56.23 12.37
CA ALA A 653 -31.77 -54.77 12.20
C ALA A 653 -31.35 -54.13 10.84
N ALA A 654 -32.25 -53.67 9.95
CA ALA A 654 -33.28 -52.58 9.99
C ALA A 654 -32.64 -51.17 9.82
N THR A 655 -33.03 -50.29 8.87
CA THR A 655 -34.34 -49.85 8.31
C THR A 655 -34.21 -49.43 6.81
N GLY A 656 -35.23 -49.14 5.98
CA GLY A 656 -36.72 -49.17 6.08
C GLY A 656 -37.42 -48.61 4.80
N THR A 657 -38.78 -48.57 4.79
CA THR A 657 -39.70 -47.80 3.87
C THR A 657 -39.73 -48.12 2.35
N LEU A 658 -40.87 -48.15 1.62
CA LEU A 658 -42.33 -48.09 1.92
C LEU A 658 -43.15 -48.57 0.66
N ASP A 659 -44.48 -48.78 0.81
CA ASP A 659 -45.55 -48.72 -0.23
C ASP A 659 -45.69 -49.87 -1.28
N ASN A 660 -46.89 -50.32 -1.72
CA ASN A 660 -48.27 -50.19 -1.23
C ASN A 660 -49.25 -51.22 -1.89
N LEU A 661 -50.53 -51.22 -1.46
CA LEU A 661 -51.78 -51.60 -2.17
C LEU A 661 -52.45 -53.01 -2.05
N HIS A 662 -53.70 -52.97 -1.56
CA HIS A 662 -54.94 -53.70 -1.95
C HIS A 662 -55.06 -55.25 -1.81
N THR A 663 -56.20 -55.92 -1.56
CA THR A 663 -57.52 -55.70 -0.89
C THR A 663 -58.38 -56.97 -1.16
N THR A 664 -59.13 -57.45 -0.17
CA THR A 664 -60.31 -58.37 -0.23
C THR A 664 -60.20 -59.88 -0.56
N PRO A 665 -61.21 -60.70 -0.14
CA PRO A 665 -61.12 -62.17 -0.07
C PRO A 665 -62.18 -62.96 -0.88
N GLY A 666 -62.01 -64.29 -0.93
CA GLY A 666 -63.12 -65.25 -1.02
C GLY A 666 -63.29 -66.00 -2.34
N SER A 667 -63.28 -67.35 -2.26
CA SER A 667 -63.95 -68.27 -3.22
C SER A 667 -63.99 -69.71 -2.67
N PRO A 668 -64.89 -70.59 -3.17
CA PRO A 668 -65.58 -71.54 -2.28
C PRO A 668 -65.06 -72.97 -2.30
N MET A 669 -65.38 -73.72 -1.25
CA MET A 669 -65.25 -75.18 -1.21
C MET A 669 -66.19 -75.85 -2.22
N HIS A 670 -65.63 -76.50 -3.25
CA HIS A 670 -66.38 -77.32 -4.20
C HIS A 670 -66.48 -78.78 -3.70
N PRO A 671 -67.63 -79.48 -3.84
CA PRO A 671 -67.78 -80.86 -3.39
C PRO A 671 -66.95 -81.84 -4.24
N SER A 672 -66.27 -82.76 -3.55
CA SER A 672 -65.24 -83.68 -4.07
C SER A 672 -65.83 -85.01 -4.57
N PRO A 673 -65.21 -85.74 -5.53
CA PRO A 673 -65.85 -86.83 -6.30
C PRO A 673 -65.92 -88.17 -5.55
N ARG A 674 -66.41 -88.18 -4.31
CA ARG A 674 -66.40 -89.36 -3.42
C ARG A 674 -67.35 -90.49 -3.84
N GLN A 675 -68.40 -90.21 -4.61
CA GLN A 675 -69.44 -91.21 -4.93
C GLN A 675 -68.92 -92.40 -5.75
N HIS A 676 -68.01 -92.19 -6.72
CA HIS A 676 -67.41 -93.30 -7.47
C HIS A 676 -66.45 -94.16 -6.64
N SER A 677 -65.78 -93.58 -5.62
CA SER A 677 -64.97 -94.38 -4.69
C SER A 677 -65.86 -95.27 -3.82
N LEU A 678 -66.99 -94.74 -3.34
CA LEU A 678 -67.92 -95.47 -2.48
C LEU A 678 -68.56 -96.69 -3.16
N THR A 679 -68.83 -96.65 -4.48
CA THR A 679 -69.33 -97.83 -5.21
C THR A 679 -68.28 -98.93 -5.28
N MET A 680 -67.03 -98.60 -5.65
CA MET A 680 -65.98 -99.60 -5.79
C MET A 680 -65.56 -100.20 -4.44
N GLU A 681 -65.49 -99.37 -3.39
CA GLU A 681 -65.23 -99.80 -2.02
C GLU A 681 -66.38 -100.68 -1.48
N GLY A 682 -67.63 -100.39 -1.84
CA GLY A 682 -68.79 -101.23 -1.53
C GLY A 682 -68.73 -102.61 -2.19
N VAL A 683 -68.34 -102.69 -3.47
CA VAL A 683 -68.12 -103.97 -4.16
C VAL A 683 -67.01 -104.78 -3.47
N GLN A 684 -65.91 -104.14 -3.07
CA GLN A 684 -64.82 -104.82 -2.37
C GLN A 684 -65.26 -105.38 -1.00
N ARG A 685 -65.97 -104.59 -0.18
CA ARG A 685 -66.48 -105.06 1.12
C ARG A 685 -67.43 -106.26 0.99
N ILE A 686 -68.26 -106.30 -0.05
CA ILE A 686 -69.10 -107.47 -0.33
C ILE A 686 -68.23 -108.66 -0.73
N ALA A 687 -67.24 -108.49 -1.61
CA ALA A 687 -66.35 -109.57 -2.02
C ALA A 687 -65.62 -110.22 -0.82
N ASP A 688 -65.12 -109.39 0.10
CA ASP A 688 -64.46 -109.85 1.33
C ASP A 688 -65.44 -110.62 2.25
N LYS A 689 -66.69 -110.16 2.36
CA LYS A 689 -67.75 -110.87 3.10
C LYS A 689 -68.23 -112.14 2.40
N VAL A 690 -68.23 -112.22 1.06
CA VAL A 690 -68.52 -113.46 0.31
C VAL A 690 -67.43 -114.48 0.61
N ALA A 691 -66.17 -114.08 0.56
CA ALA A 691 -65.05 -114.95 0.93
C ALA A 691 -65.15 -115.44 2.40
N LYS A 692 -65.63 -114.61 3.33
CA LYS A 692 -65.95 -115.06 4.70
C LYS A 692 -67.11 -116.07 4.72
N HIS A 693 -68.20 -115.77 4.02
CA HIS A 693 -69.38 -116.65 3.95
C HIS A 693 -69.02 -118.04 3.45
N THR A 694 -68.30 -118.12 2.33
CA THR A 694 -67.87 -119.39 1.72
C THR A 694 -67.00 -120.21 2.67
N ARG A 695 -66.09 -119.61 3.46
CA ARG A 695 -65.30 -120.37 4.46
C ARG A 695 -66.17 -120.97 5.57
N VAL A 696 -67.21 -120.26 6.02
CA VAL A 696 -68.15 -120.77 7.03
C VAL A 696 -69.06 -121.85 6.43
N GLU A 697 -69.50 -121.66 5.18
CA GLU A 697 -70.26 -122.65 4.42
C GLU A 697 -69.44 -123.94 4.20
N GLU A 698 -68.18 -123.85 3.78
CA GLU A 698 -67.26 -124.99 3.65
C GLU A 698 -67.08 -125.74 4.98
N ALA A 699 -66.95 -125.02 6.10
CA ALA A 699 -66.88 -125.63 7.43
C ALA A 699 -68.18 -126.36 7.81
N ALA A 700 -69.35 -125.77 7.50
CA ALA A 700 -70.65 -126.41 7.71
C ALA A 700 -70.85 -127.64 6.82
N VAL A 701 -70.49 -127.56 5.53
CA VAL A 701 -70.55 -128.68 4.57
C VAL A 701 -69.60 -129.81 4.96
N LYS A 702 -68.39 -129.49 5.44
CA LYS A 702 -67.46 -130.49 5.99
C LYS A 702 -68.09 -131.20 7.19
N ARG A 703 -68.73 -130.45 8.10
CA ARG A 703 -69.42 -131.04 9.27
C ARG A 703 -70.65 -131.87 8.89
N ILE A 704 -71.37 -131.51 7.83
CA ILE A 704 -72.43 -132.35 7.24
C ILE A 704 -71.82 -133.67 6.76
N ARG A 705 -70.72 -133.65 6.00
CA ARG A 705 -70.03 -134.88 5.57
C ARG A 705 -69.51 -135.72 6.73
N ASP A 706 -68.99 -135.10 7.79
CA ASP A 706 -68.56 -135.82 9.00
C ASP A 706 -69.74 -136.53 9.70
N LEU A 707 -70.93 -135.90 9.72
CA LEU A 707 -72.17 -136.49 10.24
C LEU A 707 -72.74 -137.58 9.30
N GLU A 708 -72.72 -137.37 7.98
CA GLU A 708 -73.10 -138.38 6.98
C GLU A 708 -72.18 -139.61 7.07
N MET A 709 -70.89 -139.41 7.32
CA MET A 709 -69.93 -140.48 7.57
C MET A 709 -70.25 -141.24 8.87
N GLN A 710 -70.59 -140.55 9.97
CA GLN A 710 -71.06 -141.23 11.20
C GLN A 710 -72.35 -142.03 10.97
N VAL A 711 -73.32 -141.47 10.25
CA VAL A 711 -74.58 -142.17 9.93
C VAL A 711 -74.31 -143.40 9.05
N THR A 712 -73.44 -143.28 8.05
CA THR A 712 -73.01 -144.41 7.20
C THR A 712 -72.29 -145.48 8.02
N GLN A 713 -71.37 -145.09 8.90
CA GLN A 713 -70.63 -146.01 9.77
C GLN A 713 -71.54 -146.75 10.77
N MET A 714 -72.60 -146.11 11.28
CA MET A 714 -73.66 -146.80 12.04
C MET A 714 -74.47 -147.77 11.16
N ARG A 715 -74.74 -147.41 9.91
CA ARG A 715 -75.45 -148.27 8.93
C ARG A 715 -74.64 -149.53 8.62
N ASP A 716 -73.35 -149.37 8.33
CA ASP A 716 -72.44 -150.48 8.02
C ASP A 716 -72.24 -151.40 9.23
N SER A 717 -72.18 -150.83 10.44
CA SER A 717 -72.20 -151.60 11.69
C SER A 717 -73.48 -152.44 11.86
N CYS A 718 -74.60 -152.01 11.30
CA CYS A 718 -75.86 -152.77 11.31
C CYS A 718 -75.88 -153.89 10.25
N VAL A 719 -75.31 -153.64 9.06
CA VAL A 719 -75.22 -154.62 7.96
C VAL A 719 -74.21 -155.73 8.27
N LEU A 720 -73.08 -155.43 8.92
CA LEU A 720 -72.09 -156.44 9.33
C LEU A 720 -72.68 -157.52 10.26
N THR A 721 -73.55 -157.13 11.19
CA THR A 721 -74.29 -158.07 12.07
C THR A 721 -75.24 -158.99 11.29
N SER A 722 -75.71 -158.56 10.12
CA SER A 722 -76.59 -159.33 9.25
C SER A 722 -75.83 -160.31 8.36
N HIS A 723 -74.57 -160.01 8.01
CA HIS A 723 -73.76 -160.85 7.12
C HIS A 723 -73.06 -162.03 7.81
N SER A 724 -72.77 -161.95 9.12
CA SER A 724 -72.14 -163.07 9.86
C SER A 724 -73.06 -164.31 9.91
N ALA A 725 -74.38 -164.10 10.00
CA ALA A 725 -75.38 -165.17 10.04
C ALA A 725 -75.48 -166.00 8.74
N VAL A 726 -74.97 -165.50 7.61
CA VAL A 726 -75.12 -166.14 6.28
C VAL A 726 -73.87 -166.95 5.87
N SER A 727 -72.70 -166.60 6.39
CA SER A 727 -71.42 -167.18 5.93
C SER A 727 -71.16 -168.61 6.43
N ASP A 728 -71.54 -168.93 7.68
CA ASP A 728 -71.25 -170.24 8.28
C ASP A 728 -72.08 -171.40 7.67
N LEU A 729 -73.21 -171.11 7.01
CA LEU A 729 -74.07 -172.14 6.40
C LEU A 729 -73.48 -172.74 5.10
N LEU A 730 -72.58 -172.02 4.42
CA LEU A 730 -72.05 -172.41 3.10
C LEU A 730 -70.70 -173.16 3.16
N ARG A 731 -70.07 -173.30 4.33
CA ARG A 731 -68.73 -173.90 4.47
C ARG A 731 -68.75 -175.43 4.51
N THR A 732 -69.78 -176.06 5.08
CA THR A 732 -69.85 -177.52 5.32
C THR A 732 -70.30 -178.35 4.12
N GLN A 733 -70.85 -177.75 3.05
CA GLN A 733 -71.35 -178.51 1.89
C GLN A 733 -70.26 -178.82 0.83
N ARG A 734 -69.03 -178.31 0.98
CA ARG A 734 -68.01 -178.29 -0.09
C ARG A 734 -66.95 -179.41 -0.01
N GLU A 735 -66.95 -180.27 1.01
CA GLU A 735 -65.88 -181.27 1.22
C GLU A 735 -66.22 -182.72 0.80
N GLN A 736 -67.43 -182.98 0.28
CA GLN A 736 -67.83 -184.32 -0.19
C GLN A 736 -67.93 -184.42 -1.72
N GLN A 737 -66.77 -184.50 -2.41
CA GLN A 737 -66.62 -185.19 -3.71
C GLN A 737 -65.16 -185.21 -4.21
N PHE A 738 -64.43 -186.28 -3.87
CA PHE A 738 -63.11 -186.56 -4.47
C PHE A 738 -62.84 -188.08 -4.56
N PHE A 739 -63.78 -188.88 -5.12
CA PHE A 739 -63.52 -190.27 -5.51
C PHE A 739 -64.55 -190.81 -6.51
N GLY A 740 -64.09 -191.48 -7.59
CA GLY A 740 -64.82 -192.62 -8.19
C GLY A 740 -65.71 -192.41 -9.43
N ASN A 741 -65.08 -192.41 -10.61
CA ASN A 741 -65.46 -193.20 -11.80
C ASN A 741 -66.91 -193.28 -12.36
N SER A 742 -67.00 -192.94 -13.66
CA SER A 742 -67.51 -193.81 -14.76
C SER A 742 -68.80 -193.42 -15.52
N CYS A 743 -68.65 -193.44 -16.85
CA CYS A 743 -69.64 -193.81 -17.88
C CYS A 743 -70.88 -192.94 -18.18
N GLY A 744 -71.10 -192.66 -19.48
CA GLY A 744 -72.39 -192.98 -20.11
C GLY A 744 -73.36 -191.84 -20.45
N ILE A 745 -73.37 -191.46 -21.74
CA ILE A 745 -74.55 -191.53 -22.65
C ILE A 745 -75.92 -190.92 -22.20
N CYS A 746 -76.49 -190.13 -23.13
CA CYS A 746 -77.91 -189.78 -23.34
C CYS A 746 -78.57 -188.54 -22.69
N LEU A 747 -79.21 -187.79 -23.60
CA LEU A 747 -80.47 -187.02 -23.54
C LEU A 747 -81.61 -187.70 -22.73
N PRO A 748 -82.76 -187.03 -22.38
CA PRO A 748 -83.36 -185.88 -23.08
C PRO A 748 -84.06 -184.77 -22.24
N SER A 749 -84.54 -183.75 -22.96
CA SER A 749 -85.80 -182.96 -22.86
C SER A 749 -86.76 -183.16 -21.64
N VAL A 750 -87.54 -182.17 -21.18
CA VAL A 750 -88.81 -181.69 -21.82
C VAL A 750 -89.44 -180.55 -20.96
N ASN A 751 -89.92 -179.45 -21.60
CA ASN A 751 -90.95 -178.45 -21.19
C ASN A 751 -90.85 -177.80 -19.77
N THR A 752 -91.55 -176.70 -19.40
CA THR A 752 -92.72 -175.92 -19.91
C THR A 752 -92.40 -174.40 -19.84
N LYS A 753 -92.95 -173.51 -20.68
CA LYS A 753 -94.25 -172.80 -20.54
C LYS A 753 -94.53 -172.30 -19.08
N GLU A 754 -95.07 -171.10 -18.81
CA GLU A 754 -95.73 -170.08 -19.65
C GLU A 754 -95.81 -168.72 -18.90
N ALA A 755 -96.11 -167.66 -19.68
CA ALA A 755 -96.69 -166.34 -19.30
C ALA A 755 -95.75 -165.25 -18.71
N MET A 756 -95.77 -163.96 -19.13
CA MET A 756 -96.84 -162.99 -19.43
C MET A 756 -97.70 -162.60 -18.19
N PRO A 757 -98.29 -161.37 -18.11
CA PRO A 757 -98.19 -160.21 -19.01
C PRO A 757 -98.06 -158.82 -18.30
N ASN A 758 -98.21 -157.75 -19.10
CA ASN A 758 -98.93 -156.50 -18.77
C ASN A 758 -98.28 -155.45 -17.83
N ILE A 759 -98.73 -154.18 -17.82
CA ILE A 759 -99.18 -153.22 -18.88
C ILE A 759 -99.44 -151.86 -18.17
N ARG A 760 -99.19 -150.73 -18.84
CA ARG A 760 -99.70 -149.36 -18.59
C ARG A 760 -99.40 -148.62 -17.26
N ALA A 761 -99.41 -147.30 -17.46
CA ALA A 761 -99.78 -146.19 -16.56
C ALA A 761 -98.79 -145.86 -15.44
#